data_AF-A0A7X2TA83-F1
#
_entry.id   AF-A0A7X2TA83-F1
#
_cell.length_a   1.000
_cell.length_b   1.000
_cell.length_c   1.000
_cell.angle_alpha   90.00
_cell.angle_beta   90.00
_cell.angle_gamma   90.00
#
_symmetry.space_group_name_H-M   'P 1'
#
loop_
_entity.id
_entity.type
_entity.pdbx_description
1 polymer ?
#
loop_
_entity_poly.entity_id
_entity_poly.type
_entity_poly.pdbx_seq_one_letter_code
_entity_poly.pdbx_strand_id
1 'polypeptide(L)'
;MIRNPEPLTENAIREIADQINIPLLGIINADPILEMLPYEKQRRKENHGMIPFVRTKPERRIDFKTVMPEVKSVIVIGIPYPLFSKKIDDKTIYGYFSSVTCGMDYHQVVMAKMDELCKRIQFELSADVQYKKFVDNSRLMDKASAWKAGLGFFGKNNLLIHPQFGSAWNIGQILVNKEITHEEHPPIENQCGQCQRCIKACPGHALGERGHQLFYERCISYLTQKKNLTESEEERIQYFLYGCDICQWVCPFNKRGRENLELDSRVRFDEILRMSEEEIKSKFANRALSWLPASVLRRNAGILKNRSKTSFNDIITNNINAKEKILMVRVRFAPSPTGNVHVGSLRTALYNYLFAKQNDGTFVLRLEDTDRTRYQEGSVENLLNALYTTGVVPDEGLQLVDGVPVENGEYGPYIQSERLEIYKKYIQQLIDEGKAYYCFCSKERLTQLREKQKAAGETPRYDGHCRNLSPEEVQKRIDNGDPYVIRLKLPENTDITFDDVVRGKITINTKEMDDQVLIKEDGFPTYHFAVVIDDHLMKITHVIRGEEWLPSTPKHVYLYQCFGWQPPTFVHLSNILNEDHKKLSKRQGDVAVGDFLAKGYLPEALVNFLALLGWSPEDDQEIFSLQELEDAFDIHRISNSGAVFDREKLNWMNGQYIKKASSETIAQGIQPFLEKAGMVQTESEKTVWLGKVAELLRDRIDYFAQAPEQLTKILDDDYQIDASDEAQDILHAETVPILCHALDEKITSANQWNAEIIQKDIIKAIQKEHKQEKIKGKALYMPIRLILTGSMHGPDLALIMDVLGKDVCLNRLHHYMGQLKEEK
;
A
#
# COMPACT_ATOMS: atom_id res chain seq x y z
N MET A 1 -20.11 -62.21 2.83
CA MET A 1 -20.90 -61.80 1.66
C MET A 1 -20.26 -60.54 1.11
N ILE A 2 -19.67 -60.63 -0.07
CA ILE A 2 -18.96 -59.54 -0.75
C ILE A 2 -20.06 -58.69 -1.42
N ARG A 3 -20.11 -57.38 -1.13
CA ARG A 3 -20.97 -56.41 -1.86
C ARG A 3 -20.59 -56.49 -3.34
N ASN A 4 -21.58 -56.37 -4.25
CA ASN A 4 -21.35 -56.33 -5.70
C ASN A 4 -20.11 -55.44 -6.00
N PRO A 5 -19.05 -55.96 -6.64
CA PRO A 5 -17.85 -55.19 -6.89
C PRO A 5 -18.22 -54.01 -7.80
N GLU A 6 -18.17 -52.80 -7.25
CA GLU A 6 -18.27 -51.59 -8.05
C GLU A 6 -17.07 -51.49 -9.00
N PRO A 7 -17.25 -50.94 -10.21
CA PRO A 7 -16.14 -50.77 -11.14
C PRO A 7 -15.04 -49.91 -10.49
N LEU A 8 -13.77 -50.30 -10.72
CA LEU A 8 -12.60 -49.60 -10.19
C LEU A 8 -12.46 -48.23 -10.87
N THR A 9 -13.14 -47.24 -10.32
CA THR A 9 -13.25 -45.87 -10.84
C THR A 9 -12.69 -44.86 -9.84
N GLU A 10 -12.33 -43.68 -10.32
CA GLU A 10 -11.90 -42.57 -9.45
C GLU A 10 -12.97 -42.21 -8.42
N ASN A 11 -14.25 -42.17 -8.82
CA ASN A 11 -15.36 -41.81 -7.93
C ASN A 11 -15.51 -42.81 -6.78
N ALA A 12 -15.47 -44.12 -7.05
CA ALA A 12 -15.56 -45.13 -5.99
C ALA A 12 -14.36 -45.04 -5.01
N ILE A 13 -13.17 -44.76 -5.52
CA ILE A 13 -11.97 -44.56 -4.68
C ILE A 13 -12.07 -43.26 -3.88
N ARG A 14 -12.62 -42.19 -4.47
CA ARG A 14 -12.89 -40.91 -3.81
C ARG A 14 -13.82 -41.08 -2.63
N GLU A 15 -14.91 -41.83 -2.79
CA GLU A 15 -15.86 -42.09 -1.71
C GLU A 15 -15.20 -42.81 -0.52
N ILE A 16 -14.35 -43.80 -0.80
CA ILE A 16 -13.56 -44.49 0.24
C ILE A 16 -12.60 -43.49 0.92
N ALA A 17 -11.90 -42.68 0.13
CA ALA A 17 -10.93 -41.69 0.61
C ALA A 17 -11.57 -40.62 1.51
N ASP A 18 -12.74 -40.11 1.13
CA ASP A 18 -13.50 -39.12 1.90
C ASP A 18 -13.93 -39.70 3.27
N GLN A 19 -14.43 -40.94 3.29
CA GLN A 19 -14.83 -41.61 4.53
C GLN A 19 -13.68 -41.84 5.51
N ILE A 20 -12.44 -41.93 5.01
CA ILE A 20 -11.24 -42.04 5.85
C ILE A 20 -10.45 -40.74 5.93
N ASN A 21 -11.04 -39.60 5.56
CA ASN A 21 -10.47 -38.25 5.65
C ASN A 21 -9.14 -38.09 4.89
N ILE A 22 -9.13 -38.45 3.61
CA ILE A 22 -8.05 -38.11 2.67
C ILE A 22 -8.55 -36.97 1.77
N PRO A 23 -8.17 -35.71 2.04
CA PRO A 23 -8.80 -34.55 1.39
C PRO A 23 -8.30 -34.29 -0.03
N LEU A 24 -7.09 -34.75 -0.36
CA LEU A 24 -6.54 -34.66 -1.71
C LEU A 24 -6.32 -36.06 -2.24
N LEU A 25 -6.89 -36.33 -3.41
CA LEU A 25 -6.67 -37.55 -4.16
C LEU A 25 -6.66 -37.21 -5.65
N GLY A 26 -5.78 -37.86 -6.39
CA GLY A 26 -5.69 -37.75 -7.84
C GLY A 26 -5.17 -39.06 -8.41
N ILE A 27 -5.55 -39.38 -9.63
CA ILE A 27 -5.22 -40.64 -10.28
C ILE A 27 -4.57 -40.32 -11.63
N ILE A 28 -3.52 -41.05 -11.96
CA ILE A 28 -2.87 -40.99 -13.27
C ILE A 28 -2.62 -42.39 -13.81
N ASN A 29 -2.53 -42.49 -15.14
CA ASN A 29 -1.96 -43.66 -15.81
C ASN A 29 -0.48 -43.81 -15.43
N ALA A 30 -0.01 -45.06 -15.36
CA ALA A 30 1.37 -45.37 -14.98
C ALA A 30 2.38 -45.24 -16.13
N ASP A 31 2.17 -44.25 -17.01
CA ASP A 31 3.12 -43.87 -18.05
C ASP A 31 4.30 -43.09 -17.47
N PRO A 32 5.51 -43.17 -18.07
CA PRO A 32 6.62 -42.35 -17.63
C PRO A 32 6.32 -40.85 -17.70
N ILE A 33 6.65 -40.09 -16.65
CA ILE A 33 6.44 -38.63 -16.61
C ILE A 33 7.60 -37.93 -17.35
N LEU A 34 7.58 -37.99 -18.69
CA LEU A 34 8.64 -37.49 -19.56
C LEU A 34 8.90 -35.98 -19.42
N GLU A 35 7.87 -35.22 -19.05
CA GLU A 35 7.94 -33.77 -18.83
C GLU A 35 8.93 -33.39 -17.73
N MET A 36 9.19 -34.31 -16.79
CA MET A 36 10.12 -34.10 -15.68
C MET A 36 11.54 -34.60 -15.97
N LEU A 37 11.78 -35.24 -17.12
CA LEU A 37 13.10 -35.73 -17.50
C LEU A 37 14.16 -34.62 -17.62
N PRO A 38 13.89 -33.46 -18.25
CA PRO A 38 14.85 -32.35 -18.30
C PRO A 38 15.21 -31.84 -16.91
N TYR A 39 14.22 -31.72 -16.03
CA TYR A 39 14.40 -31.27 -14.65
C TYR A 39 15.31 -32.22 -13.86
N GLU A 40 15.10 -33.54 -13.93
CA GLU A 40 15.98 -34.50 -13.25
C GLU A 40 17.38 -34.58 -13.87
N LYS A 41 17.52 -34.43 -15.20
CA LYS A 41 18.83 -34.32 -15.84
C LYS A 41 19.59 -33.09 -15.36
N GLN A 42 18.92 -31.96 -15.19
CA GLN A 42 19.50 -30.73 -14.66
C GLN A 42 19.95 -30.91 -13.20
N ARG A 43 19.07 -31.41 -12.32
CA ARG A 43 19.41 -31.69 -10.91
C ARG A 43 20.62 -32.61 -10.77
N ARG A 44 20.73 -33.63 -11.65
CA ARG A 44 21.88 -34.53 -11.65
C ARG A 44 23.18 -33.84 -12.08
N LYS A 45 23.15 -32.97 -13.11
CA LYS A 45 24.33 -32.25 -13.62
C LYS A 45 24.90 -31.26 -12.61
N GLU A 46 24.03 -30.55 -11.91
CA GLU A 46 24.40 -29.53 -10.93
C GLU A 46 24.89 -30.15 -9.60
N ASN A 47 25.11 -31.47 -9.56
CA ASN A 47 25.66 -32.23 -8.44
C ASN A 47 24.89 -32.05 -7.12
N HIS A 48 23.55 -32.06 -7.20
CA HIS A 48 22.57 -31.73 -6.13
C HIS A 48 22.55 -32.63 -4.87
N GLY A 49 23.70 -33.05 -4.33
CA GLY A 49 23.79 -33.50 -2.93
C GLY A 49 23.15 -34.83 -2.60
N MET A 50 24.00 -35.86 -2.50
CA MET A 50 23.95 -37.07 -1.64
C MET A 50 22.63 -37.60 -1.02
N ILE A 51 21.46 -37.48 -1.66
CA ILE A 51 20.35 -38.41 -1.40
C ILE A 51 20.63 -39.65 -2.28
N PRO A 52 20.68 -40.88 -1.73
CA PRO A 52 21.00 -42.10 -2.48
C PRO A 52 20.19 -42.25 -3.78
N PHE A 53 18.95 -41.76 -3.80
CA PHE A 53 18.03 -41.81 -4.93
C PHE A 53 18.41 -40.90 -6.11
N VAL A 54 19.09 -39.77 -5.89
CA VAL A 54 19.52 -38.83 -6.94
C VAL A 54 20.73 -39.36 -7.74
N ARG A 55 21.42 -40.39 -7.22
CA ARG A 55 22.47 -41.12 -7.95
C ARG A 55 21.90 -42.06 -9.03
N THR A 56 20.59 -42.34 -8.98
CA THR A 56 19.90 -43.17 -9.97
C THR A 56 19.82 -42.44 -11.30
N LYS A 57 19.81 -43.18 -12.42
CA LYS A 57 19.58 -42.60 -13.75
C LYS A 57 18.23 -41.86 -13.77
N PRO A 58 18.15 -40.59 -14.23
CA PRO A 58 16.92 -39.80 -14.28
C PRO A 58 15.72 -40.54 -14.88
N GLU A 59 15.97 -41.34 -15.92
CA GLU A 59 14.96 -42.13 -16.62
C GLU A 59 14.27 -43.15 -15.69
N ARG A 60 14.98 -43.66 -14.67
CA ARG A 60 14.42 -44.62 -13.71
C ARG A 60 13.58 -43.96 -12.61
N ARG A 61 13.62 -42.64 -12.47
CA ARG A 61 12.90 -41.91 -11.42
C ARG A 61 11.51 -41.44 -11.86
N ILE A 62 11.32 -41.36 -13.18
CA ILE A 62 10.04 -40.97 -13.79
C ILE A 62 9.24 -42.17 -14.30
N ASP A 63 9.80 -43.39 -14.22
CA ASP A 63 9.17 -44.62 -14.72
C ASP A 63 8.79 -45.55 -13.55
N PHE A 64 7.48 -45.65 -13.33
CA PHE A 64 6.85 -46.47 -12.29
C PHE A 64 7.15 -47.96 -12.44
N LYS A 65 7.33 -48.46 -13.67
CA LYS A 65 7.59 -49.88 -13.96
C LYS A 65 8.92 -50.35 -13.40
N THR A 66 9.83 -49.42 -13.12
CA THR A 66 11.12 -49.75 -12.49
C THR A 66 10.97 -50.20 -11.04
N VAL A 67 9.84 -49.90 -10.40
CA VAL A 67 9.50 -50.26 -9.02
C VAL A 67 8.44 -51.37 -8.98
N MET A 68 7.46 -51.33 -9.89
CA MET A 68 6.39 -52.32 -10.01
C MET A 68 6.13 -52.58 -11.50
N PRO A 69 6.74 -53.61 -12.12
CA PRO A 69 6.63 -53.88 -13.56
C PRO A 69 5.19 -53.99 -14.08
N GLU A 70 4.30 -54.50 -13.26
CA GLU A 70 2.87 -54.73 -13.53
C GLU A 70 1.96 -53.52 -13.27
N VAL A 71 2.52 -52.36 -12.90
CA VAL A 71 1.74 -51.14 -12.61
C VAL A 71 0.97 -50.65 -13.85
N LYS A 72 -0.27 -50.22 -13.63
CA LYS A 72 -1.16 -49.63 -14.64
C LYS A 72 -1.68 -48.25 -14.26
N SER A 73 -1.96 -48.03 -12.98
CA SER A 73 -2.41 -46.74 -12.46
C SER A 73 -1.65 -46.35 -11.21
N VAL A 74 -1.61 -45.04 -10.93
CA VAL A 74 -1.00 -44.46 -9.74
C VAL A 74 -2.03 -43.60 -9.04
N ILE A 75 -2.35 -43.92 -7.79
CA ILE A 75 -3.17 -43.08 -6.92
C ILE A 75 -2.22 -42.21 -6.11
N VAL A 76 -2.43 -40.90 -6.16
CA VAL A 76 -1.68 -39.91 -5.39
C VAL A 76 -2.62 -39.32 -4.35
N ILE A 77 -2.19 -39.33 -3.09
CA ILE A 77 -2.96 -38.72 -2.00
C ILE A 77 -2.18 -37.56 -1.39
N GLY A 78 -2.91 -36.59 -0.84
CA GLY A 78 -2.34 -35.46 -0.12
C GLY A 78 -3.00 -35.25 1.24
N ILE A 79 -2.18 -35.13 2.28
CA ILE A 79 -2.62 -34.89 3.65
C ILE A 79 -2.08 -33.52 4.11
N PRO A 80 -2.92 -32.48 4.18
CA PRO A 80 -2.57 -31.18 4.73
C PRO A 80 -2.04 -31.29 6.16
N TYR A 81 -1.08 -30.43 6.49
CA TYR A 81 -0.59 -30.27 7.85
C TYR A 81 -0.59 -28.78 8.22
N PRO A 82 -0.75 -28.43 9.50
CA PRO A 82 -0.75 -27.04 9.92
C PRO A 82 0.61 -26.38 9.66
N LEU A 83 0.61 -25.23 8.99
CA LEU A 83 1.79 -24.39 8.82
C LEU A 83 1.81 -23.30 9.89
N PHE A 84 2.71 -23.41 10.85
CA PHE A 84 2.75 -22.48 11.97
C PHE A 84 3.48 -21.19 11.56
N SER A 85 2.76 -20.07 11.46
CA SER A 85 3.40 -18.76 11.33
C SER A 85 3.86 -18.28 12.71
N LYS A 86 5.17 -18.13 12.92
CA LYS A 86 5.70 -17.65 14.20
C LYS A 86 6.49 -16.36 14.03
N LYS A 87 6.27 -15.41 14.94
CA LYS A 87 7.27 -14.40 15.29
C LYS A 87 8.39 -15.18 15.98
N ILE A 88 9.51 -15.42 15.29
CA ILE A 88 10.69 -15.98 15.95
C ILE A 88 11.20 -14.90 16.89
N ASP A 89 11.10 -15.17 18.18
CA ASP A 89 11.68 -14.32 19.22
C ASP A 89 13.19 -14.60 19.24
N ASP A 90 13.95 -13.56 18.90
CA ASP A 90 15.39 -13.48 18.78
C ASP A 90 16.14 -13.45 20.10
N LYS A 91 15.44 -13.08 21.17
CA LYS A 91 16.00 -13.05 22.53
C LYS A 91 15.84 -14.39 23.22
N THR A 92 15.42 -15.42 22.49
CA THR A 92 15.09 -16.73 23.05
C THR A 92 16.26 -17.67 23.21
N ILE A 93 16.13 -18.52 24.22
CA ILE A 93 16.91 -19.74 24.42
C ILE A 93 16.31 -20.95 23.68
N TYR A 94 15.46 -20.70 22.67
CA TYR A 94 14.68 -21.70 21.96
C TYR A 94 15.19 -21.86 20.52
N GLY A 95 15.23 -23.10 20.04
CA GLY A 95 15.37 -23.43 18.62
C GLY A 95 14.06 -23.99 18.05
N TYR A 96 13.95 -24.00 16.72
CA TYR A 96 12.70 -24.28 16.02
C TYR A 96 12.78 -25.56 15.19
N PHE A 97 11.70 -26.33 15.22
CA PHE A 97 11.43 -27.42 14.28
C PHE A 97 10.52 -26.93 13.15
N SER A 98 10.72 -27.43 11.93
CA SER A 98 9.77 -27.20 10.85
C SER A 98 8.39 -27.79 11.17
N SER A 99 7.35 -27.17 10.63
CA SER A 99 5.95 -27.44 10.90
C SER A 99 5.58 -28.88 10.52
N VAL A 100 6.12 -29.39 9.41
CA VAL A 100 5.93 -30.78 8.97
C VAL A 100 6.46 -31.83 9.97
N THR A 101 7.34 -31.42 10.89
CA THR A 101 7.88 -32.31 11.94
C THR A 101 7.22 -32.13 13.29
N CYS A 102 6.29 -31.17 13.39
CA CYS A 102 5.55 -30.91 14.61
C CYS A 102 4.28 -31.76 14.64
N GLY A 103 4.29 -32.80 15.48
CA GLY A 103 3.18 -33.76 15.59
C GLY A 103 3.68 -35.19 15.42
N MET A 104 2.77 -36.09 15.05
CA MET A 104 3.12 -37.46 14.68
C MET A 104 3.89 -37.48 13.36
N ASP A 105 4.82 -38.41 13.23
CA ASP A 105 5.59 -38.63 12.03
C ASP A 105 4.67 -38.81 10.82
N TYR A 106 4.76 -37.90 9.86
CA TYR A 106 3.89 -37.89 8.69
C TYR A 106 4.03 -39.19 7.88
N HIS A 107 5.20 -39.85 7.91
CA HIS A 107 5.36 -41.16 7.26
C HIS A 107 4.37 -42.17 7.82
N GLN A 108 4.17 -42.18 9.15
CA GLN A 108 3.22 -43.08 9.80
C GLN A 108 1.77 -42.67 9.52
N VAL A 109 1.48 -41.37 9.58
CA VAL A 109 0.13 -40.84 9.33
C VAL A 109 -0.33 -41.13 7.90
N VAL A 110 0.49 -40.77 6.91
CA VAL A 110 0.17 -40.98 5.49
C VAL A 110 0.14 -42.47 5.18
N MET A 111 1.10 -43.27 5.68
CA MET A 111 1.09 -44.72 5.46
C MET A 111 -0.15 -45.38 6.05
N ALA A 112 -0.58 -45.02 7.26
CA ALA A 112 -1.79 -45.56 7.86
C ALA A 112 -3.05 -45.26 7.01
N LYS A 113 -3.15 -44.05 6.46
CA LYS A 113 -4.23 -43.68 5.53
C LYS A 113 -4.17 -44.49 4.23
N MET A 114 -2.98 -44.67 3.66
CA MET A 114 -2.81 -45.49 2.45
C MET A 114 -3.09 -46.97 2.70
N ASP A 115 -2.69 -47.50 3.85
CA ASP A 115 -2.97 -48.87 4.29
C ASP A 115 -4.48 -49.10 4.34
N GLU A 116 -5.21 -48.18 4.97
CA GLU A 116 -6.66 -48.26 5.08
C GLU A 116 -7.33 -48.13 3.71
N LEU A 117 -6.96 -47.12 2.92
CA LEU A 117 -7.47 -46.93 1.55
C LEU A 117 -7.29 -48.19 0.71
N CYS A 118 -6.09 -48.77 0.73
CA CYS A 118 -5.77 -49.95 -0.05
C CYS A 118 -6.54 -51.20 0.41
N LYS A 119 -6.70 -51.40 1.72
CA LYS A 119 -7.51 -52.51 2.27
C LYS A 119 -8.97 -52.37 1.85
N ARG A 120 -9.51 -51.15 1.91
CA ARG A 120 -10.89 -50.87 1.50
C ARG A 120 -11.08 -51.04 0.00
N ILE A 121 -10.14 -50.61 -0.84
CA ILE A 121 -10.17 -50.90 -2.29
C ILE A 121 -10.19 -52.41 -2.55
N GLN A 122 -9.34 -53.19 -1.86
CA GLN A 122 -9.33 -54.66 -2.01
C GLN A 122 -10.63 -55.32 -1.53
N PHE A 123 -11.21 -54.82 -0.43
CA PHE A 123 -12.40 -55.42 0.18
C PHE A 123 -13.70 -55.02 -0.52
N GLU A 124 -13.82 -53.77 -0.95
CA GLU A 124 -15.06 -53.16 -1.43
C GLU A 124 -15.14 -53.11 -2.96
N LEU A 125 -13.99 -52.96 -3.65
CA LEU A 125 -13.97 -52.76 -5.10
C LEU A 125 -13.40 -53.97 -5.86
N SER A 126 -12.18 -54.41 -5.55
CA SER A 126 -11.47 -55.43 -6.35
C SER A 126 -10.40 -56.17 -5.54
N ALA A 127 -10.70 -57.42 -5.17
CA ALA A 127 -9.83 -58.25 -4.33
C ALA A 127 -8.49 -58.65 -4.97
N ASP A 128 -8.39 -58.57 -6.30
CA ASP A 128 -7.20 -58.88 -7.10
C ASP A 128 -6.30 -57.65 -7.37
N VAL A 129 -6.65 -56.49 -6.81
CA VAL A 129 -5.77 -55.33 -6.76
C VAL A 129 -4.52 -55.65 -5.94
N GLN A 130 -3.36 -55.46 -6.56
CA GLN A 130 -2.05 -55.45 -5.92
C GLN A 130 -1.51 -54.03 -5.94
N TYR A 131 -0.81 -53.63 -4.88
CA TYR A 131 -0.28 -52.29 -4.76
C TYR A 131 1.09 -52.23 -4.09
N LYS A 132 1.81 -51.13 -4.37
CA LYS A 132 2.98 -50.70 -3.59
C LYS A 132 2.79 -49.26 -3.14
N LYS A 133 3.13 -48.96 -1.89
CA LYS A 133 2.89 -47.67 -1.23
C LYS A 133 4.21 -46.99 -0.93
N PHE A 134 4.27 -45.70 -1.17
CA PHE A 134 5.45 -44.88 -0.94
C PHE A 134 5.10 -43.54 -0.30
N VAL A 135 5.94 -43.13 0.65
CA VAL A 135 5.88 -41.82 1.33
C VAL A 135 7.32 -41.37 1.54
N ASP A 136 7.83 -40.47 0.68
CA ASP A 136 9.18 -39.89 0.74
C ASP A 136 10.35 -40.90 0.87
N ASN A 137 10.10 -42.17 0.50
CA ASN A 137 11.04 -43.29 0.67
C ASN A 137 11.29 -44.08 -0.62
N SER A 138 10.75 -43.60 -1.75
CA SER A 138 10.91 -44.22 -3.05
C SER A 138 11.99 -43.54 -3.88
N ARG A 139 12.43 -44.22 -4.94
CA ARG A 139 13.27 -43.61 -5.98
C ARG A 139 12.46 -42.71 -6.95
N LEU A 140 11.13 -42.82 -6.92
CA LEU A 140 10.22 -42.12 -7.82
C LEU A 140 10.06 -40.66 -7.36
N MET A 141 9.37 -39.85 -8.16
CA MET A 141 9.15 -38.43 -7.89
C MET A 141 7.72 -38.17 -7.43
N ASP A 142 7.48 -38.21 -6.12
CA ASP A 142 6.14 -38.02 -5.53
C ASP A 142 5.50 -36.68 -5.97
N LYS A 143 6.29 -35.59 -5.95
CA LYS A 143 5.84 -34.25 -6.43
C LYS A 143 5.48 -34.23 -7.92
N ALA A 144 6.18 -34.99 -8.75
CA ALA A 144 5.89 -35.07 -10.19
C ALA A 144 4.56 -35.79 -10.43
N SER A 145 4.31 -36.88 -9.71
CA SER A 145 3.05 -37.61 -9.79
C SER A 145 1.87 -36.76 -9.31
N ALA A 146 2.03 -36.03 -8.22
CA ALA A 146 1.01 -35.11 -7.73
C ALA A 146 0.74 -33.95 -8.71
N TRP A 147 1.78 -33.38 -9.32
CA TRP A 147 1.64 -32.36 -10.37
C TRP A 147 0.90 -32.92 -11.60
N LYS A 148 1.28 -34.12 -12.06
CA LYS A 148 0.64 -34.81 -13.19
C LYS A 148 -0.82 -35.18 -12.90
N ALA A 149 -1.15 -35.44 -11.63
CA ALA A 149 -2.50 -35.71 -11.16
C ALA A 149 -3.35 -34.45 -10.91
N GLY A 150 -2.86 -33.26 -11.30
CA GLY A 150 -3.60 -32.00 -11.15
C GLY A 150 -3.68 -31.47 -9.71
N LEU A 151 -2.89 -31.99 -8.77
CA LEU A 151 -3.00 -31.62 -7.33
C LEU A 151 -2.23 -30.34 -6.96
N GLY A 152 -1.54 -29.70 -7.91
CA GLY A 152 -0.81 -28.46 -7.63
C GLY A 152 0.15 -28.06 -8.73
N PHE A 153 0.79 -26.90 -8.57
CA PHE A 153 1.82 -26.38 -9.46
C PHE A 153 3.17 -26.22 -8.74
N PHE A 154 4.28 -26.32 -9.48
CA PHE A 154 5.61 -26.11 -8.91
C PHE A 154 5.85 -24.62 -8.62
N GLY A 155 5.99 -24.28 -7.34
CA GLY A 155 6.34 -22.93 -6.91
C GLY A 155 7.80 -22.57 -7.18
N LYS A 156 8.12 -21.26 -7.15
CA LYS A 156 9.50 -20.76 -7.20
C LYS A 156 10.39 -21.28 -6.06
N ASN A 157 9.78 -21.73 -4.96
CA ASN A 157 10.46 -22.39 -3.83
C ASN A 157 10.70 -23.90 -4.02
N ASN A 158 10.41 -24.46 -5.20
CA ASN A 158 10.50 -25.90 -5.53
C ASN A 158 9.56 -26.81 -4.71
N LEU A 159 8.57 -26.24 -4.02
CA LEU A 159 7.47 -26.99 -3.40
C LEU A 159 6.30 -27.10 -4.38
N LEU A 160 5.46 -28.12 -4.18
CA LEU A 160 4.21 -28.25 -4.91
C LEU A 160 3.12 -27.48 -4.17
N ILE A 161 2.51 -26.51 -4.83
CA ILE A 161 1.52 -25.60 -4.25
C ILE A 161 0.14 -25.97 -4.75
N HIS A 162 -0.74 -26.36 -3.82
CA HIS A 162 -2.16 -26.50 -4.08
C HIS A 162 -2.82 -25.10 -4.03
N PRO A 163 -3.72 -24.73 -4.96
CA PRO A 163 -4.35 -23.40 -4.97
C PRO A 163 -5.07 -23.02 -3.66
N GLN A 164 -5.70 -24.00 -3.01
CA GLN A 164 -6.43 -23.83 -1.74
C GLN A 164 -5.55 -24.05 -0.48
N PHE A 165 -4.83 -25.17 -0.39
CA PHE A 165 -4.06 -25.56 0.81
C PHE A 165 -2.63 -25.04 0.83
N GLY A 166 -2.18 -24.38 -0.23
CA GLY A 166 -0.80 -23.92 -0.36
C GLY A 166 0.20 -25.09 -0.46
N SER A 167 1.39 -24.93 0.12
CA SER A 167 2.47 -25.94 0.10
C SER A 167 2.49 -26.86 1.33
N ALA A 168 1.62 -26.65 2.31
CA ALA A 168 1.64 -27.33 3.60
C ALA A 168 0.85 -28.65 3.60
N TRP A 169 1.32 -29.61 2.80
CA TRP A 169 0.71 -30.95 2.72
C TRP A 169 1.75 -32.02 2.37
N ASN A 170 1.50 -33.25 2.82
CA ASN A 170 2.36 -34.42 2.58
C ASN A 170 1.79 -35.27 1.46
N ILE A 171 2.66 -35.86 0.63
CA ILE A 171 2.27 -36.66 -0.54
C ILE A 171 2.46 -38.15 -0.24
N GLY A 172 1.46 -38.96 -0.58
CA GLY A 172 1.55 -40.42 -0.63
C GLY A 172 1.30 -40.94 -2.03
N GLN A 173 2.01 -41.98 -2.45
CA GLN A 173 1.90 -42.59 -3.78
C GLN A 173 1.60 -44.09 -3.69
N ILE A 174 0.52 -44.52 -4.34
CA ILE A 174 0.10 -45.93 -4.43
C ILE A 174 0.19 -46.37 -5.90
N LEU A 175 1.11 -47.27 -6.20
CA LEU A 175 1.17 -47.95 -7.51
C LEU A 175 0.19 -49.10 -7.50
N VAL A 176 -0.63 -49.25 -8.55
CA VAL A 176 -1.71 -50.24 -8.64
C VAL A 176 -1.55 -51.06 -9.93
N ASN A 177 -1.69 -52.39 -9.86
CA ASN A 177 -1.59 -53.29 -11.02
C ASN A 177 -2.80 -53.27 -11.97
N LYS A 178 -3.86 -52.55 -11.59
CA LYS A 178 -5.12 -52.42 -12.31
C LYS A 178 -5.24 -51.03 -12.91
N GLU A 179 -5.92 -50.99 -14.05
CA GLU A 179 -6.35 -49.74 -14.65
C GLU A 179 -7.54 -49.21 -13.86
N ILE A 180 -7.46 -47.94 -13.46
CA ILE A 180 -8.52 -47.23 -12.77
C ILE A 180 -9.14 -46.27 -13.77
N THR A 181 -10.44 -46.35 -14.00
CA THR A 181 -11.14 -45.37 -14.86
C THR A 181 -11.21 -44.02 -14.14
N HIS A 182 -10.58 -42.99 -14.69
CA HIS A 182 -10.48 -41.66 -14.09
C HIS A 182 -10.58 -40.59 -15.18
N GLU A 183 -10.89 -39.36 -14.78
CA GLU A 183 -10.82 -38.20 -15.67
C GLU A 183 -9.37 -37.70 -15.74
N GLU A 184 -8.93 -37.25 -16.91
CA GLU A 184 -7.62 -36.63 -17.03
C GLU A 184 -7.66 -35.21 -16.47
N HIS A 185 -6.91 -34.99 -15.39
CA HIS A 185 -6.75 -33.67 -14.78
C HIS A 185 -5.46 -33.03 -15.30
N PRO A 186 -5.52 -31.95 -16.10
CA PRO A 186 -4.32 -31.30 -16.60
C PRO A 186 -3.51 -30.71 -15.43
N PRO A 187 -2.17 -30.71 -15.51
CA PRO A 187 -1.36 -30.07 -14.50
C PRO A 187 -1.69 -28.58 -14.35
N ILE A 188 -1.75 -28.10 -13.11
CA ILE A 188 -2.08 -26.70 -12.83
C ILE A 188 -0.93 -25.80 -13.31
N GLU A 189 -1.29 -24.72 -14.01
CA GLU A 189 -0.32 -23.75 -14.50
C GLU A 189 0.31 -22.96 -13.33
N ASN A 190 1.58 -22.56 -13.48
CA ASN A 190 2.32 -21.91 -12.41
C ASN A 190 1.78 -20.50 -12.11
N GLN A 191 1.24 -20.31 -10.91
CA GLN A 191 0.62 -19.05 -10.49
C GLN A 191 1.56 -18.13 -9.70
N CYS A 192 2.88 -18.38 -9.71
CA CYS A 192 3.83 -17.50 -9.02
C CYS A 192 3.99 -16.13 -9.71
N GLY A 193 3.74 -16.02 -11.02
CA GLY A 193 3.91 -14.79 -11.79
C GLY A 193 5.26 -14.09 -11.50
N GLN A 194 5.22 -12.80 -11.19
CA GLN A 194 6.40 -12.00 -10.81
C GLN A 194 6.76 -12.08 -9.31
N CYS A 195 6.05 -12.86 -8.50
CA CYS A 195 6.33 -12.97 -7.06
C CYS A 195 7.75 -13.49 -6.80
N GLN A 196 8.48 -12.87 -5.86
CA GLN A 196 9.83 -13.28 -5.46
C GLN A 196 9.97 -13.53 -3.94
N ARG A 197 8.87 -13.55 -3.19
CA ARG A 197 8.88 -13.57 -1.71
C ARG A 197 9.73 -14.70 -1.13
N CYS A 198 9.53 -15.93 -1.60
CA CYS A 198 10.27 -17.08 -1.10
C CYS A 198 11.77 -17.01 -1.43
N ILE A 199 12.14 -16.49 -2.60
CA ILE A 199 13.53 -16.32 -3.04
C ILE A 199 14.23 -15.31 -2.13
N LYS A 200 13.59 -14.15 -1.92
CA LYS A 200 14.10 -13.07 -1.07
C LYS A 200 14.24 -13.50 0.39
N ALA A 201 13.22 -14.18 0.93
CA ALA A 201 13.25 -14.62 2.32
C ALA A 201 14.21 -15.79 2.58
N CYS A 202 14.71 -16.50 1.56
CA CYS A 202 15.56 -17.67 1.75
C CYS A 202 16.96 -17.24 2.23
N PRO A 203 17.33 -17.49 3.49
CA PRO A 203 18.56 -16.89 4.02
C PRO A 203 19.84 -17.53 3.50
N GLY A 204 19.74 -18.78 3.03
CA GLY A 204 20.84 -19.44 2.33
C GLY A 204 20.90 -19.11 0.83
N HIS A 205 19.98 -18.31 0.29
CA HIS A 205 19.82 -18.11 -1.16
C HIS A 205 19.74 -19.43 -1.93
N ALA A 206 19.09 -20.44 -1.33
CA ALA A 206 19.03 -21.78 -1.86
C ALA A 206 18.14 -21.88 -3.12
N LEU A 207 17.28 -20.91 -3.39
CA LEU A 207 16.27 -20.99 -4.45
C LEU A 207 16.73 -20.47 -5.83
N GLY A 208 17.97 -20.00 -5.94
CA GLY A 208 18.48 -19.31 -7.13
C GLY A 208 17.79 -17.96 -7.39
N GLU A 209 18.31 -17.17 -8.32
CA GLU A 209 17.85 -15.79 -8.53
C GLU A 209 16.43 -15.68 -9.10
N ARG A 210 16.02 -16.66 -9.91
CA ARG A 210 14.70 -16.69 -10.56
C ARG A 210 13.71 -17.66 -9.91
N GLY A 211 14.12 -18.37 -8.86
CA GLY A 211 13.38 -19.52 -8.34
C GLY A 211 13.53 -20.75 -9.21
N HIS A 212 12.79 -21.82 -8.88
CA HIS A 212 12.74 -23.09 -9.63
C HIS A 212 14.05 -23.87 -9.69
N GLN A 213 15.07 -23.40 -8.98
CA GLN A 213 16.35 -24.10 -8.76
C GLN A 213 16.55 -24.26 -7.25
N LEU A 214 17.18 -25.35 -6.81
CA LEU A 214 17.41 -25.60 -5.39
C LEU A 214 18.86 -25.99 -5.12
N PHE A 215 19.67 -25.04 -4.69
CA PHE A 215 21.02 -25.26 -4.17
C PHE A 215 20.94 -25.85 -2.76
N TYR A 216 20.82 -27.18 -2.69
CA TYR A 216 20.65 -27.95 -1.46
C TYR A 216 21.73 -27.66 -0.41
N GLU A 217 22.97 -27.41 -0.83
CA GLU A 217 24.11 -27.10 0.04
C GLU A 217 23.96 -25.75 0.76
N ARG A 218 22.98 -24.96 0.35
CA ARG A 218 22.62 -23.69 0.99
C ARG A 218 21.26 -23.76 1.67
N CYS A 219 20.47 -24.80 1.42
CA CYS A 219 19.15 -24.96 2.01
C CYS A 219 19.28 -25.32 3.50
N ILE A 220 18.77 -24.46 4.39
CA ILE A 220 18.79 -24.68 5.85
C ILE A 220 18.16 -26.03 6.23
N SER A 221 17.07 -26.40 5.55
CA SER A 221 16.41 -27.70 5.78
C SER A 221 17.37 -28.87 5.54
N TYR A 222 18.25 -28.78 4.55
CA TYR A 222 19.28 -29.80 4.30
C TYR A 222 20.45 -29.69 5.28
N LEU A 223 20.94 -28.48 5.55
CA LEU A 223 22.08 -28.26 6.45
C LEU A 223 21.81 -28.77 7.88
N THR A 224 20.59 -28.60 8.37
CA THR A 224 20.18 -29.12 9.69
C THR A 224 20.23 -30.65 9.78
N GLN A 225 20.24 -31.37 8.65
CA GLN A 225 20.31 -32.84 8.56
C GLN A 225 21.70 -33.37 8.24
N LYS A 226 22.55 -32.56 7.58
CA LYS A 226 23.92 -32.93 7.19
C LYS A 226 24.71 -33.37 8.43
N LYS A 227 25.57 -34.39 8.34
CA LYS A 227 26.34 -34.88 9.51
C LYS A 227 27.43 -33.89 9.97
N ASN A 228 28.22 -33.38 9.03
CA ASN A 228 29.31 -32.44 9.28
C ASN A 228 29.05 -31.14 8.51
N LEU A 229 29.31 -30.00 9.14
CA LEU A 229 29.17 -28.67 8.55
C LEU A 229 30.54 -28.00 8.51
N THR A 230 30.77 -27.15 7.51
CA THR A 230 31.82 -26.14 7.56
C THR A 230 31.35 -24.95 8.40
N GLU A 231 32.26 -24.13 8.91
CA GLU A 231 31.93 -22.93 9.69
C GLU A 231 30.92 -22.01 8.96
N SER A 232 31.13 -21.78 7.65
CA SER A 232 30.19 -21.01 6.82
C SER A 232 28.80 -21.67 6.67
N GLU A 233 28.71 -23.00 6.71
CA GLU A 233 27.43 -23.71 6.72
C GLU A 233 26.77 -23.65 8.09
N GLU A 234 27.55 -23.69 9.17
CA GLU A 234 27.04 -23.53 10.54
C GLU A 234 26.33 -22.21 10.70
N GLU A 235 26.88 -21.09 10.21
CA GLU A 235 26.28 -19.75 10.22
C GLU A 235 24.90 -19.67 9.54
N ARG A 236 24.62 -20.55 8.57
CA ARG A 236 23.36 -20.55 7.82
C ARG A 236 22.19 -21.24 8.53
N ILE A 237 22.42 -22.06 9.55
CA ILE A 237 21.35 -22.80 10.24
C ILE A 237 20.38 -21.90 11.04
N GLN A 238 20.82 -20.70 11.39
CA GLN A 238 20.03 -19.62 11.99
C GLN A 238 19.37 -19.99 13.32
N TYR A 239 18.09 -20.35 13.31
CA TYR A 239 17.30 -20.67 14.49
C TYR A 239 16.77 -22.11 14.48
N PHE A 240 17.09 -22.88 13.43
CA PHE A 240 16.45 -24.17 13.20
C PHE A 240 17.24 -25.31 13.82
N LEU A 241 16.58 -26.08 14.68
CA LEU A 241 17.08 -27.36 15.18
C LEU A 241 16.95 -28.45 14.12
N TYR A 242 15.90 -28.39 13.30
CA TYR A 242 15.66 -29.30 12.19
C TYR A 242 14.64 -28.72 11.21
N GLY A 243 14.93 -28.83 9.91
CA GLY A 243 14.07 -28.31 8.84
C GLY A 243 14.11 -26.78 8.70
N CYS A 244 13.30 -26.23 7.80
CA CYS A 244 13.10 -24.79 7.63
C CYS A 244 11.80 -24.53 6.86
N ASP A 245 10.99 -23.58 7.32
CA ASP A 245 9.70 -23.22 6.71
C ASP A 245 9.66 -21.81 6.13
N ILE A 246 10.77 -21.06 6.14
CA ILE A 246 10.76 -19.63 5.79
C ILE A 246 10.15 -19.39 4.41
N CYS A 247 10.52 -20.18 3.40
CA CYS A 247 9.98 -20.04 2.05
C CYS A 247 8.48 -20.41 1.95
N GLN A 248 7.96 -21.17 2.92
CA GLN A 248 6.54 -21.49 3.06
C GLN A 248 5.80 -20.36 3.77
N TRP A 249 6.36 -19.81 4.85
CA TRP A 249 5.74 -18.75 5.65
C TRP A 249 5.45 -17.48 4.85
N VAL A 250 6.35 -17.11 3.94
CA VAL A 250 6.20 -15.91 3.09
C VAL A 250 5.40 -16.14 1.81
N CYS A 251 5.04 -17.40 1.50
CA CYS A 251 4.28 -17.73 0.30
C CYS A 251 2.82 -17.25 0.43
N PRO A 252 2.29 -16.44 -0.51
CA PRO A 252 0.92 -15.94 -0.44
C PRO A 252 -0.14 -17.06 -0.39
N PHE A 253 0.09 -18.17 -1.09
CA PHE A 253 -0.81 -19.34 -1.09
C PHE A 253 -0.94 -20.01 0.28
N ASN A 254 0.03 -19.81 1.18
CA ASN A 254 -0.01 -20.31 2.55
C ASN A 254 -0.66 -19.34 3.54
N LYS A 255 -1.07 -18.13 3.12
CA LYS A 255 -1.87 -17.23 3.98
C LYS A 255 -3.33 -17.69 4.09
N ARG A 256 -3.85 -18.41 3.10
CA ARG A 256 -5.28 -18.78 2.96
C ARG A 256 -5.71 -20.00 3.80
N GLY A 257 -4.77 -20.81 4.30
CA GLY A 257 -5.06 -22.05 5.05
C GLY A 257 -4.65 -22.02 6.53
N ARG A 258 -4.58 -20.83 7.16
CA ARG A 258 -4.12 -20.67 8.55
C ARG A 258 -5.22 -21.01 9.53
N GLU A 259 -5.41 -22.29 9.86
CA GLU A 259 -6.07 -22.64 11.11
C GLU A 259 -5.08 -22.44 12.27
N ASN A 260 -5.48 -21.63 13.25
CA ASN A 260 -4.74 -21.35 14.47
C ASN A 260 -4.66 -22.61 15.34
N LEU A 261 -3.72 -23.51 15.05
CA LEU A 261 -3.32 -24.56 15.97
C LEU A 261 -2.09 -24.09 16.75
N GLU A 262 -2.27 -23.84 18.05
CA GLU A 262 -1.19 -23.52 18.99
C GLU A 262 -0.36 -24.77 19.32
N LEU A 263 0.41 -25.27 18.35
CA LEU A 263 1.45 -26.26 18.61
C LEU A 263 2.82 -25.57 18.73
N ASP A 264 3.41 -25.68 19.92
CA ASP A 264 4.70 -25.06 20.18
C ASP A 264 5.87 -25.88 19.59
N SER A 265 6.26 -25.56 18.35
CA SER A 265 7.51 -26.02 17.71
C SER A 265 8.82 -25.59 18.39
N ARG A 266 8.78 -24.78 19.46
CA ARG A 266 9.98 -24.32 20.19
C ARG A 266 10.50 -25.38 21.14
N VAL A 267 11.81 -25.60 21.15
CA VAL A 267 12.48 -26.41 22.17
C VAL A 267 13.69 -25.66 22.67
N ARG A 268 13.92 -25.66 23.98
CA ARG A 268 15.10 -25.00 24.56
C ARG A 268 16.36 -25.72 24.05
N PHE A 269 17.26 -25.03 23.37
CA PHE A 269 18.47 -25.68 22.88
C PHE A 269 19.36 -26.19 24.03
N ASP A 270 19.35 -25.52 25.18
CA ASP A 270 20.04 -25.99 26.40
C ASP A 270 19.46 -27.31 26.94
N GLU A 271 18.17 -27.56 26.74
CA GLU A 271 17.54 -28.82 27.14
C GLU A 271 18.10 -29.97 26.29
N ILE A 272 18.18 -29.77 24.97
CA ILE A 272 18.77 -30.75 24.03
C ILE A 272 20.25 -31.00 24.36
N LEU A 273 20.99 -29.96 24.74
CA LEU A 273 22.41 -30.09 25.11
C LEU A 273 22.64 -30.87 26.41
N ARG A 274 21.66 -30.90 27.33
CA ARG A 274 21.74 -31.62 28.61
C ARG A 274 21.23 -33.05 28.53
N MET A 275 20.29 -33.33 27.63
CA MET A 275 19.71 -34.66 27.46
C MET A 275 20.75 -35.68 26.98
N SER A 276 20.69 -36.88 27.56
CA SER A 276 21.32 -38.10 27.08
C SER A 276 20.80 -38.52 25.70
N GLU A 277 21.49 -39.43 25.03
CA GLU A 277 21.09 -39.86 23.69
C GLU A 277 19.77 -40.63 23.72
N GLU A 278 19.52 -41.39 24.78
CA GLU A 278 18.29 -42.13 25.03
C GLU A 278 17.11 -41.18 25.27
N GLU A 279 17.31 -40.10 26.03
CA GLU A 279 16.28 -39.08 26.27
C GLU A 279 15.89 -38.34 24.99
N ILE A 280 16.86 -37.97 24.14
CA ILE A 280 16.58 -37.34 22.84
C ILE A 280 15.77 -38.30 21.96
N LYS A 281 16.22 -39.56 21.84
CA LYS A 281 15.53 -40.58 21.05
C LYS A 281 14.11 -40.80 21.55
N SER A 282 13.91 -40.88 22.86
CA SER A 282 12.60 -41.06 23.48
C SER A 282 11.68 -39.85 23.23
N LYS A 283 12.16 -38.63 23.51
CA LYS A 283 11.35 -37.39 23.39
C LYS A 283 10.87 -37.13 21.96
N PHE A 284 11.68 -37.48 20.96
CA PHE A 284 11.37 -37.23 19.55
C PHE A 284 11.01 -38.50 18.76
N ALA A 285 10.78 -39.63 19.43
CA ALA A 285 10.52 -40.93 18.79
C ALA A 285 9.37 -40.90 17.77
N ASN A 286 8.32 -40.13 18.08
CA ASN A 286 7.10 -40.06 17.27
C ASN A 286 7.11 -38.92 16.24
N ARG A 287 8.23 -38.24 16.01
CA ARG A 287 8.33 -37.13 15.04
C ARG A 287 9.08 -37.56 13.78
N ALA A 288 8.86 -36.84 12.69
CA ALA A 288 9.53 -37.03 11.38
C ALA A 288 11.03 -36.61 11.37
N LEU A 289 11.73 -36.89 12.46
CA LEU A 289 13.17 -36.70 12.67
C LEU A 289 13.78 -37.79 13.55
N SER A 290 13.02 -38.82 13.96
CA SER A 290 13.47 -39.90 14.84
C SER A 290 14.67 -40.69 14.27
N TRP A 291 14.82 -40.71 12.96
CA TRP A 291 15.97 -41.29 12.24
C TRP A 291 17.24 -40.45 12.34
N LEU A 292 17.14 -39.17 12.73
CA LEU A 292 18.27 -38.26 12.83
C LEU A 292 19.13 -38.61 14.06
N PRO A 293 20.46 -38.77 13.91
CA PRO A 293 21.32 -39.01 15.05
C PRO A 293 21.25 -37.86 16.08
N ALA A 294 21.14 -38.21 17.36
CA ALA A 294 21.09 -37.22 18.45
C ALA A 294 22.28 -36.25 18.45
N SER A 295 23.45 -36.71 17.97
CA SER A 295 24.65 -35.88 17.79
C SER A 295 24.44 -34.70 16.82
N VAL A 296 23.64 -34.88 15.76
CA VAL A 296 23.32 -33.82 14.79
C VAL A 296 22.42 -32.77 15.44
N LEU A 297 21.42 -33.21 16.20
CA LEU A 297 20.52 -32.31 16.91
C LEU A 297 21.26 -31.51 18.01
N ARG A 298 22.15 -32.18 18.77
CA ARG A 298 23.03 -31.51 19.74
C ARG A 298 23.97 -30.51 19.08
N ARG A 299 24.56 -30.85 17.93
CA ARG A 299 25.38 -29.91 17.17
C ARG A 299 24.57 -28.67 16.80
N ASN A 300 23.37 -28.83 16.23
CA ASN A 300 22.52 -27.68 15.89
C ASN A 300 22.23 -26.84 17.14
N ALA A 301 21.85 -27.47 18.26
CA ALA A 301 21.64 -26.78 19.53
C ALA A 301 22.89 -26.04 20.03
N GLY A 302 24.09 -26.61 19.86
CA GLY A 302 25.37 -26.00 20.22
C GLY A 302 25.70 -24.78 19.35
N ILE A 303 25.45 -24.87 18.04
CA ILE A 303 25.57 -23.74 17.10
C ILE A 303 24.64 -22.60 17.53
N LEU A 304 23.39 -22.90 17.88
CA LEU A 304 22.42 -21.89 18.34
C LEU A 304 22.86 -21.20 19.64
N LYS A 305 23.44 -21.96 20.57
CA LYS A 305 23.93 -21.45 21.86
C LYS A 305 25.12 -20.50 21.74
N ASN A 306 26.03 -20.75 20.80
CA ASN A 306 27.30 -20.03 20.69
C ASN A 306 27.26 -18.78 19.78
N ARG A 307 26.10 -18.47 19.18
CA ARG A 307 25.96 -17.31 18.28
C ARG A 307 25.79 -15.99 19.03
N SER A 308 26.35 -14.92 18.46
CA SER A 308 25.97 -13.55 18.85
C SER A 308 24.51 -13.28 18.46
N LYS A 309 23.79 -12.58 19.34
CA LYS A 309 22.36 -12.23 19.25
C LYS A 309 22.05 -11.31 18.05
N THR A 310 22.06 -11.83 16.83
CA THR A 310 21.37 -11.19 15.70
C THR A 310 19.91 -11.60 15.76
N SER A 311 18.97 -10.68 15.56
CA SER A 311 17.53 -10.99 15.61
C SER A 311 17.00 -11.81 14.43
N PHE A 312 15.92 -12.58 14.58
CA PHE A 312 15.24 -13.15 13.41
C PHE A 312 14.60 -12.06 12.58
N ASN A 313 14.07 -11.02 13.24
CA ASN A 313 13.76 -9.79 12.56
C ASN A 313 15.04 -9.27 11.93
N ASP A 314 16.17 -9.14 12.60
CA ASP A 314 17.45 -8.75 11.95
C ASP A 314 18.01 -9.77 10.94
N ILE A 315 17.46 -10.96 10.72
CA ILE A 315 17.99 -11.93 9.74
C ILE A 315 17.12 -12.03 8.51
N ILE A 316 15.80 -11.88 8.72
CA ILE A 316 14.88 -11.30 7.75
C ILE A 316 15.52 -9.96 7.40
N THR A 317 15.37 -8.90 8.18
CA THR A 317 15.96 -7.58 8.01
C THR A 317 17.45 -7.55 7.61
N ASN A 318 18.42 -8.41 7.98
CA ASN A 318 19.84 -8.30 7.51
C ASN A 318 20.24 -9.11 6.26
N ASN A 319 19.64 -10.26 5.95
CA ASN A 319 19.78 -10.83 4.59
C ASN A 319 18.92 -10.03 3.59
N ILE A 320 17.89 -9.39 4.14
CA ILE A 320 17.21 -8.26 3.55
C ILE A 320 18.21 -7.07 3.48
N ASN A 321 18.92 -6.62 4.52
CA ASN A 321 19.49 -5.25 4.54
C ASN A 321 20.64 -4.98 3.57
N ALA A 322 21.41 -5.98 3.11
CA ALA A 322 22.41 -5.72 2.09
C ALA A 322 21.80 -5.49 0.68
N LYS A 323 20.60 -6.03 0.42
CA LYS A 323 19.91 -5.96 -0.89
C LYS A 323 18.46 -5.42 -0.85
N GLU A 324 17.88 -5.21 0.32
CA GLU A 324 16.49 -4.78 0.56
C GLU A 324 16.39 -3.38 1.14
N LYS A 325 17.49 -2.75 1.56
CA LYS A 325 17.55 -1.28 1.45
C LYS A 325 17.26 -0.84 0.00
N ILE A 326 17.34 -1.74 -0.99
CA ILE A 326 17.08 -1.48 -2.41
C ILE A 326 15.67 -1.96 -2.86
N LEU A 327 14.87 -2.66 -2.03
CA LEU A 327 13.62 -3.32 -2.49
C LEU A 327 12.34 -3.04 -1.67
N MET A 328 12.39 -2.42 -0.49
CA MET A 328 11.17 -1.81 0.07
C MET A 328 10.81 -0.58 -0.77
N VAL A 329 9.52 -0.38 -1.05
CA VAL A 329 9.07 0.83 -1.75
C VAL A 329 9.45 2.02 -0.89
N ARG A 330 10.30 2.90 -1.43
CA ARG A 330 10.70 4.15 -0.79
C ARG A 330 10.47 5.25 -1.78
N VAL A 331 9.66 6.19 -1.37
CA VAL A 331 9.25 7.33 -2.18
C VAL A 331 9.48 8.59 -1.40
N ARG A 332 9.49 9.73 -2.09
CA ARG A 332 9.76 11.01 -1.43
C ARG A 332 8.86 12.10 -1.94
N PHE A 333 8.44 12.95 -1.03
CA PHE A 333 8.08 14.31 -1.35
C PHE A 333 9.28 15.21 -1.11
N ALA A 334 9.72 15.91 -2.16
CA ALA A 334 10.94 16.71 -2.14
C ALA A 334 10.66 18.18 -2.56
N PRO A 335 9.95 18.97 -1.73
CA PRO A 335 9.63 20.35 -2.07
C PRO A 335 10.80 21.30 -1.81
N SER A 336 10.86 22.38 -2.58
CA SER A 336 11.69 23.54 -2.26
C SER A 336 10.89 24.53 -1.39
N PRO A 337 11.47 25.06 -0.30
CA PRO A 337 10.79 25.98 0.63
C PRO A 337 10.71 27.41 0.04
N THR A 338 9.91 27.58 -1.02
CA THR A 338 9.79 28.84 -1.78
C THR A 338 8.40 29.48 -1.68
N GLY A 339 7.62 29.10 -0.66
CA GLY A 339 6.31 29.68 -0.35
C GLY A 339 5.21 28.66 -0.03
N ASN A 340 3.95 29.10 -0.12
CA ASN A 340 2.80 28.29 0.26
C ASN A 340 2.65 27.00 -0.57
N VAL A 341 2.20 25.92 0.08
CA VAL A 341 1.96 24.62 -0.56
C VAL A 341 0.85 24.71 -1.59
N HIS A 342 1.20 24.50 -2.86
CA HIS A 342 0.24 24.43 -3.95
C HIS A 342 -0.53 23.10 -3.92
N VAL A 343 -1.80 23.09 -4.32
CA VAL A 343 -2.63 21.86 -4.38
C VAL A 343 -2.00 20.75 -5.22
N GLY A 344 -1.31 21.10 -6.30
CA GLY A 344 -0.54 20.15 -7.11
C GLY A 344 0.63 19.51 -6.35
N SER A 345 1.30 20.26 -5.46
CA SER A 345 2.36 19.73 -4.59
C SER A 345 1.79 18.79 -3.55
N LEU A 346 0.64 19.13 -2.94
CA LEU A 346 -0.06 18.24 -2.02
C LEU A 346 -0.53 16.96 -2.72
N ARG A 347 -1.05 17.04 -3.95
CA ARG A 347 -1.38 15.85 -4.75
C ARG A 347 -0.15 14.96 -4.98
N THR A 348 1.01 15.55 -5.31
CA THR A 348 2.24 14.77 -5.43
C THR A 348 2.63 14.11 -4.11
N ALA A 349 2.55 14.84 -2.98
CA ALA A 349 2.80 14.27 -1.66
C ALA A 349 1.85 13.12 -1.35
N LEU A 350 0.55 13.31 -1.60
CA LEU A 350 -0.51 12.32 -1.40
C LEU A 350 -0.27 11.06 -2.22
N TYR A 351 0.08 11.15 -3.51
CA TYR A 351 0.32 9.96 -4.33
C TYR A 351 1.57 9.19 -3.89
N ASN A 352 2.61 9.90 -3.41
CA ASN A 352 3.76 9.24 -2.79
C ASN A 352 3.32 8.54 -1.49
N TYR A 353 2.55 9.21 -0.63
CA TYR A 353 2.03 8.64 0.61
C TYR A 353 1.16 7.39 0.36
N LEU A 354 0.14 7.48 -0.50
CA LEU A 354 -0.77 6.37 -0.81
C LEU A 354 0.00 5.18 -1.41
N PHE A 355 0.93 5.43 -2.34
CA PHE A 355 1.75 4.37 -2.90
C PHE A 355 2.67 3.71 -1.87
N ALA A 356 3.21 4.48 -0.92
CA ALA A 356 3.98 3.93 0.19
C ALA A 356 3.10 3.04 1.06
N LYS A 357 1.92 3.52 1.51
CA LYS A 357 1.02 2.75 2.38
C LYS A 357 0.51 1.46 1.71
N GLN A 358 0.10 1.54 0.45
CA GLN A 358 -0.34 0.38 -0.34
C GLN A 358 0.74 -0.73 -0.44
N ASN A 359 2.02 -0.36 -0.37
CA ASN A 359 3.15 -1.29 -0.54
C ASN A 359 3.92 -1.57 0.75
N ASP A 360 3.38 -1.23 1.92
CA ASP A 360 4.09 -1.31 3.22
C ASP A 360 5.47 -0.61 3.15
N GLY A 361 5.55 0.49 2.41
CA GLY A 361 6.75 1.25 2.09
C GLY A 361 7.01 2.44 3.01
N THR A 362 7.99 3.26 2.64
CA THR A 362 8.37 4.48 3.39
C THR A 362 8.10 5.72 2.56
N PHE A 363 7.36 6.67 3.14
CA PHE A 363 7.18 8.01 2.60
C PHE A 363 8.15 9.01 3.26
N VAL A 364 9.08 9.56 2.48
CA VAL A 364 10.15 10.45 2.96
C VAL A 364 9.85 11.92 2.65
N LEU A 365 10.05 12.83 3.61
CA LEU A 365 10.07 14.28 3.36
C LEU A 365 11.51 14.81 3.32
N ARG A 366 11.96 15.31 2.16
CA ARG A 366 13.28 15.94 1.98
C ARG A 366 13.12 17.40 1.56
N LEU A 367 13.79 18.33 2.23
CA LEU A 367 13.78 19.74 1.81
C LEU A 367 14.88 20.03 0.78
N GLU A 368 14.49 20.54 -0.39
CA GLU A 368 15.41 20.91 -1.47
C GLU A 368 15.64 22.43 -1.47
N ASP A 369 16.45 22.92 -0.53
CA ASP A 369 16.71 24.34 -0.24
C ASP A 369 18.05 24.85 -0.79
N THR A 370 18.60 24.18 -1.81
CA THR A 370 19.89 24.51 -2.44
C THR A 370 19.91 25.87 -3.16
N ASP A 371 18.74 26.44 -3.43
CA ASP A 371 18.57 27.80 -3.92
C ASP A 371 18.16 28.76 -2.80
N ARG A 372 19.17 29.22 -2.05
CA ARG A 372 18.99 30.12 -0.91
C ARG A 372 18.38 31.47 -1.28
N THR A 373 18.41 31.88 -2.55
CA THR A 373 17.84 33.16 -2.98
C THR A 373 16.31 33.15 -3.06
N ARG A 374 15.71 31.97 -3.20
CA ARG A 374 14.25 31.78 -3.25
C ARG A 374 13.66 31.25 -1.95
N TYR A 375 14.49 31.05 -0.92
CA TYR A 375 14.05 30.59 0.38
C TYR A 375 13.09 31.60 1.01
N GLN A 376 11.92 31.14 1.46
CA GLN A 376 10.95 31.98 2.14
C GLN A 376 10.78 31.52 3.60
N GLU A 377 10.96 32.45 4.53
CA GLU A 377 10.71 32.22 5.97
C GLU A 377 9.24 31.81 6.21
N GLY A 378 9.01 30.87 7.13
CA GLY A 378 7.67 30.32 7.42
C GLY A 378 7.18 29.27 6.42
N SER A 379 7.87 29.05 5.29
CA SER A 379 7.39 28.10 4.26
C SER A 379 7.53 26.63 4.67
N VAL A 380 8.51 26.31 5.53
CA VAL A 380 8.72 24.95 6.07
C VAL A 380 7.62 24.59 7.06
N GLU A 381 7.27 25.51 7.94
CA GLU A 381 6.20 25.36 8.92
C GLU A 381 4.84 25.23 8.21
N ASN A 382 4.58 26.08 7.21
CA ASN A 382 3.37 25.99 6.40
C ASN A 382 3.26 24.65 5.66
N LEU A 383 4.39 24.13 5.17
CA LEU A 383 4.47 22.83 4.52
C LEU A 383 4.12 21.70 5.49
N LEU A 384 4.77 21.66 6.65
CA LEU A 384 4.54 20.63 7.63
C LEU A 384 3.10 20.68 8.19
N ASN A 385 2.60 21.88 8.50
CA ASN A 385 1.22 22.06 8.94
C ASN A 385 0.21 21.55 7.90
N ALA A 386 0.43 21.82 6.61
CA ALA A 386 -0.45 21.32 5.55
C ALA A 386 -0.44 19.78 5.48
N LEU A 387 0.72 19.14 5.57
CA LEU A 387 0.85 17.68 5.56
C LEU A 387 0.17 17.03 6.77
N TYR A 388 0.41 17.54 7.98
CA TYR A 388 -0.19 16.99 9.20
C TYR A 388 -1.71 17.22 9.25
N THR A 389 -2.18 18.42 8.86
CA THR A 389 -3.62 18.73 8.82
C THR A 389 -4.36 17.82 7.85
N THR A 390 -3.72 17.41 6.76
CA THR A 390 -4.31 16.54 5.73
C THR A 390 -4.06 15.05 5.98
N GLY A 391 -3.36 14.69 7.07
CA GLY A 391 -3.02 13.29 7.37
C GLY A 391 -1.92 12.68 6.49
N VAL A 392 -1.33 13.45 5.57
CA VAL A 392 -0.25 13.01 4.67
C VAL A 392 1.11 13.10 5.39
N VAL A 393 1.24 12.33 6.47
CA VAL A 393 2.40 12.43 7.39
C VAL A 393 3.57 11.59 6.87
N PRO A 394 4.80 12.17 6.77
CA PRO A 394 5.99 11.42 6.38
C PRO A 394 6.42 10.41 7.45
N ASP A 395 6.92 9.25 7.03
CA ASP A 395 7.49 8.22 7.91
C ASP A 395 8.95 8.54 8.31
N GLU A 396 9.68 9.19 7.41
CA GLU A 396 11.05 9.67 7.60
C GLU A 396 11.23 11.08 7.06
N GLY A 397 12.24 11.78 7.54
CA GLY A 397 12.60 13.11 7.09
C GLY A 397 12.22 14.19 8.09
N LEU A 398 11.94 15.38 7.59
CA LEU A 398 11.47 16.48 8.43
C LEU A 398 10.04 16.18 8.92
N GLN A 399 9.83 16.22 10.23
CA GLN A 399 8.57 15.92 10.91
C GLN A 399 8.25 17.01 11.93
N LEU A 400 6.99 17.09 12.37
CA LEU A 400 6.61 17.90 13.53
C LEU A 400 6.59 17.01 14.78
N VAL A 401 7.39 17.39 15.77
CA VAL A 401 7.36 16.83 17.13
C VAL A 401 7.10 17.99 18.08
N ASP A 402 6.01 17.93 18.84
CA ASP A 402 5.55 19.02 19.73
C ASP A 402 5.48 20.40 19.06
N GLY A 403 5.10 20.44 17.78
CA GLY A 403 4.97 21.66 16.99
C GLY A 403 6.29 22.22 16.45
N VAL A 404 7.41 21.51 16.65
CA VAL A 404 8.73 21.93 16.18
C VAL A 404 9.21 21.01 15.05
N PRO A 405 9.78 21.56 13.95
CA PRO A 405 10.41 20.75 12.91
C PRO A 405 11.63 19.98 13.46
N VAL A 406 11.60 18.65 13.35
CA VAL A 406 12.68 17.74 13.76
C VAL A 406 12.95 16.76 12.62
N GLU A 407 14.22 16.47 12.37
CA GLU A 407 14.61 15.43 11.41
C GLU A 407 14.61 14.05 12.06
N ASN A 408 14.00 13.08 11.40
CA ASN A 408 13.90 11.70 11.86
C ASN A 408 14.26 10.72 10.73
N GLY A 409 14.92 9.60 11.07
CA GLY A 409 15.27 8.54 10.13
C GLY A 409 16.77 8.39 9.88
N GLU A 410 17.13 7.29 9.22
CA GLU A 410 18.53 6.81 9.13
C GLU A 410 19.39 7.55 8.09
N TYR A 411 18.79 8.31 7.17
CA TYR A 411 19.49 8.86 6.00
C TYR A 411 19.69 10.37 6.05
N GLY A 412 19.50 10.94 7.24
CA GLY A 412 19.71 12.36 7.50
C GLY A 412 21.15 12.83 7.22
N PRO A 413 21.36 14.16 7.11
CA PRO A 413 20.35 15.21 7.16
C PRO A 413 19.38 15.15 5.97
N TYR A 414 18.11 15.50 6.15
CA TYR A 414 17.04 15.53 5.15
C TYR A 414 16.83 16.93 4.57
N ILE A 415 17.70 17.88 4.91
CA ILE A 415 17.75 19.24 4.36
C ILE A 415 19.01 19.35 3.49
N GLN A 416 18.86 19.69 2.21
CA GLN A 416 19.99 19.64 1.27
C GLN A 416 21.11 20.63 1.58
N SER A 417 20.81 21.81 2.14
CA SER A 417 21.85 22.76 2.56
C SER A 417 22.75 22.22 3.68
N GLU A 418 22.34 21.19 4.40
CA GLU A 418 23.12 20.52 5.46
C GLU A 418 23.95 19.34 4.93
N ARG A 419 23.83 19.02 3.63
CA ARG A 419 24.46 17.86 2.99
C ARG A 419 25.65 18.21 2.10
N LEU A 420 26.19 19.42 2.21
CA LEU A 420 27.24 19.94 1.29
C LEU A 420 28.48 19.04 1.18
N GLU A 421 28.95 18.46 2.30
CA GLU A 421 30.12 17.57 2.30
C GLU A 421 29.87 16.27 1.52
N ILE A 422 28.63 15.78 1.50
CA ILE A 422 28.23 14.61 0.70
C ILE A 422 28.40 14.95 -0.78
N TYR A 423 27.89 16.10 -1.23
CA TYR A 423 27.96 16.49 -2.64
C TYR A 423 29.40 16.77 -3.09
N LYS A 424 30.24 17.38 -2.22
CA LYS A 424 31.67 17.58 -2.49
C LYS A 424 32.40 16.27 -2.78
N LYS A 425 32.12 15.21 -1.99
CA LYS A 425 32.68 13.88 -2.22
C LYS A 425 32.33 13.33 -3.60
N TYR A 426 31.05 13.37 -3.96
CA TYR A 426 30.58 12.78 -5.22
C TYR A 426 30.98 13.60 -6.45
N ILE A 427 31.10 14.93 -6.35
CA ILE A 427 31.55 15.72 -7.48
C ILE A 427 33.03 15.49 -7.76
N GLN A 428 33.85 15.34 -6.71
CA GLN A 428 35.26 15.00 -6.86
C GLN A 428 35.43 13.66 -7.58
N GLN A 429 34.64 12.65 -7.19
CA GLN A 429 34.62 11.37 -7.89
C GLN A 429 34.34 11.52 -9.39
N LEU A 430 33.34 12.32 -9.79
CA LEU A 430 33.04 12.52 -11.21
C LEU A 430 34.15 13.27 -11.96
N ILE A 431 34.84 14.20 -11.30
CA ILE A 431 35.99 14.91 -11.87
C ILE A 431 37.15 13.94 -12.10
N ASP A 432 37.50 13.15 -11.08
CA ASP A 432 38.61 12.19 -11.13
C ASP A 432 38.37 11.11 -12.21
N GLU A 433 37.12 10.70 -12.41
CA GLU A 433 36.71 9.76 -13.45
C GLU A 433 36.51 10.42 -14.84
N GLY A 434 36.76 11.73 -14.98
CA GLY A 434 36.61 12.47 -16.23
C GLY A 434 35.17 12.62 -16.73
N LYS A 435 34.18 12.40 -15.87
CA LYS A 435 32.73 12.49 -16.13
C LYS A 435 32.16 13.87 -15.81
N ALA A 436 32.92 14.71 -15.10
CA ALA A 436 32.63 16.13 -14.88
C ALA A 436 33.89 16.97 -15.10
N TYR A 437 33.74 18.28 -15.34
CA TYR A 437 34.88 19.18 -15.57
C TYR A 437 34.58 20.61 -15.11
N TYR A 438 35.65 21.35 -14.80
CA TYR A 438 35.61 22.77 -14.42
C TYR A 438 35.32 23.65 -15.63
N CYS A 439 34.45 24.64 -15.44
CA CYS A 439 34.09 25.61 -16.45
C CYS A 439 34.24 27.04 -15.91
N PHE A 440 35.11 27.81 -16.55
CA PHE A 440 35.43 29.21 -16.21
C PHE A 440 34.73 30.21 -17.14
N CYS A 441 33.66 29.79 -17.83
CA CYS A 441 32.95 30.66 -18.76
C CYS A 441 32.13 31.72 -18.00
N SER A 442 32.32 32.99 -18.33
CA SER A 442 31.55 34.09 -17.73
C SER A 442 30.07 34.07 -18.14
N LYS A 443 29.21 34.71 -17.36
CA LYS A 443 27.77 34.83 -17.64
C LYS A 443 27.51 35.61 -18.93
N GLU A 444 28.34 36.61 -19.22
CA GLU A 444 28.28 37.45 -20.42
C GLU A 444 28.55 36.61 -21.66
N ARG A 445 29.60 35.77 -21.65
CA ARG A 445 29.92 34.84 -22.73
C ARG A 445 28.75 33.89 -23.00
N LEU A 446 28.19 33.30 -21.93
CA LEU A 446 27.07 32.36 -22.05
C LEU A 446 25.80 33.03 -22.59
N THR A 447 25.59 34.30 -22.27
CA THR A 447 24.46 35.09 -22.80
C THR A 447 24.62 35.34 -24.30
N GLN A 448 25.80 35.81 -24.72
CA GLN A 448 26.13 36.02 -26.14
C GLN A 448 26.02 34.72 -26.96
N LEU A 449 26.47 33.59 -26.40
CA LEU A 449 26.34 32.28 -27.03
C LEU A 449 24.87 31.91 -27.26
N ARG A 450 24.02 32.08 -26.25
CA ARG A 450 22.58 31.79 -26.33
C ARG A 450 21.89 32.68 -27.37
N GLU A 451 22.20 33.97 -27.39
CA GLU A 451 21.66 34.91 -28.38
C GLU A 451 22.05 34.53 -29.80
N LYS A 452 23.32 34.16 -30.01
CA LYS A 452 23.82 33.69 -31.31
C LYS A 452 23.11 32.41 -31.77
N GLN A 453 22.95 31.42 -30.87
CA GLN A 453 22.23 30.18 -31.17
C GLN A 453 20.76 30.43 -31.51
N LYS A 454 20.07 31.28 -30.72
CA LYS A 454 18.68 31.67 -31.00
C LYS A 454 18.54 32.37 -32.35
N ALA A 455 19.46 33.30 -32.68
CA ALA A 455 19.46 34.00 -33.96
C ALA A 455 19.70 33.04 -35.14
N ALA A 456 20.40 31.92 -34.92
CA ALA A 456 20.60 30.85 -35.89
C ALA A 456 19.46 29.81 -35.94
N GLY A 457 18.40 29.97 -35.12
CA GLY A 457 17.31 28.98 -35.01
C GLY A 457 17.71 27.68 -34.31
N GLU A 458 18.85 27.67 -33.63
CA GLU A 458 19.35 26.51 -32.87
C GLU A 458 18.77 26.48 -31.45
N THR A 459 18.67 25.29 -30.86
CA THR A 459 18.34 25.15 -29.43
C THR A 459 19.50 25.64 -28.58
N PRO A 460 19.30 26.62 -27.67
CA PRO A 460 20.40 27.18 -26.89
C PRO A 460 21.02 26.14 -25.95
N ARG A 461 22.35 25.97 -26.03
CA ARG A 461 23.11 24.98 -25.27
C ARG A 461 24.53 25.44 -25.01
N TYR A 462 25.14 24.95 -23.93
CA TYR A 462 26.56 25.15 -23.71
C TYR A 462 27.38 24.46 -24.81
N ASP A 463 28.44 25.12 -25.26
CA ASP A 463 29.27 24.72 -26.40
C ASP A 463 30.46 23.82 -26.02
N GLY A 464 30.58 23.42 -24.74
CA GLY A 464 31.66 22.55 -24.27
C GLY A 464 33.03 23.23 -24.24
N HIS A 465 33.10 24.57 -24.24
CA HIS A 465 34.34 25.33 -24.38
C HIS A 465 35.46 24.92 -23.40
N CYS A 466 35.11 24.55 -22.15
CA CYS A 466 36.07 24.16 -21.13
C CYS A 466 36.31 22.63 -21.03
N ARG A 467 35.72 21.80 -21.90
CA ARG A 467 35.79 20.31 -21.80
C ARG A 467 37.20 19.73 -21.85
N ASN A 468 38.12 20.42 -22.53
CA ASN A 468 39.46 19.92 -22.87
C ASN A 468 40.57 20.76 -22.24
N LEU A 469 40.29 21.52 -21.18
CA LEU A 469 41.35 22.20 -20.41
C LEU A 469 42.26 21.14 -19.75
N SER A 470 43.58 21.38 -19.76
CA SER A 470 44.52 20.48 -19.09
C SER A 470 44.42 20.63 -17.56
N PRO A 471 44.76 19.58 -16.78
CA PRO A 471 44.78 19.67 -15.31
C PRO A 471 45.63 20.84 -14.79
N GLU A 472 46.75 21.16 -15.43
CA GLU A 472 47.63 22.27 -15.04
C GLU A 472 46.97 23.63 -15.26
N GLU A 473 46.27 23.83 -16.39
CA GLU A 473 45.54 25.08 -16.66
C GLU A 473 44.35 25.24 -15.71
N VAL A 474 43.64 24.13 -15.40
CA VAL A 474 42.57 24.14 -14.41
C VAL A 474 43.10 24.55 -13.04
N GLN A 475 44.17 23.91 -12.56
CA GLN A 475 44.76 24.22 -11.25
C GLN A 475 45.24 25.68 -11.19
N LYS A 476 45.92 26.16 -12.23
CA LYS A 476 46.38 27.54 -12.32
C LYS A 476 45.24 28.56 -12.20
N ARG A 477 44.10 28.31 -12.86
CA ARG A 477 42.92 29.20 -12.77
C ARG A 477 42.27 29.15 -11.40
N ILE A 478 42.21 27.98 -10.78
CA ILE A 478 41.72 27.82 -9.40
C ILE A 478 42.62 28.59 -8.43
N ASP A 479 43.95 28.45 -8.55
CA ASP A 479 44.93 29.14 -7.71
C ASP A 479 44.90 30.67 -7.89
N ASN A 480 44.54 31.13 -9.09
CA ASN A 480 44.32 32.55 -9.39
C ASN A 480 43.00 33.10 -8.83
N GLY A 481 42.11 32.24 -8.32
CA GLY A 481 40.80 32.63 -7.81
C GLY A 481 39.75 32.91 -8.89
N ASP A 482 39.93 32.39 -10.11
CA ASP A 482 38.95 32.57 -11.19
C ASP A 482 37.62 31.89 -10.81
N PRO A 483 36.46 32.56 -10.98
CA PRO A 483 35.17 31.95 -10.68
C PRO A 483 34.87 30.78 -11.64
N TYR A 484 34.33 29.70 -11.11
CA TYR A 484 34.05 28.50 -11.88
C TYR A 484 32.75 27.81 -11.46
N VAL A 485 32.27 26.95 -12.36
CA VAL A 485 31.23 25.95 -12.07
C VAL A 485 31.74 24.58 -12.47
N ILE A 486 31.12 23.52 -11.98
CA ILE A 486 31.43 22.15 -12.42
C ILE A 486 30.28 21.63 -13.28
N ARG A 487 30.59 21.13 -14.48
CA ARG A 487 29.61 20.65 -15.46
C ARG A 487 29.70 19.15 -15.67
N LEU A 488 28.55 18.53 -15.93
CA LEU A 488 28.44 17.15 -16.39
C LEU A 488 28.99 17.03 -17.81
N LYS A 489 29.84 16.03 -18.07
CA LYS A 489 30.35 15.73 -19.40
C LYS A 489 29.44 14.71 -20.08
N LEU A 490 28.57 15.18 -20.98
CA LEU A 490 27.74 14.28 -21.78
C LEU A 490 28.57 13.55 -22.84
N PRO A 491 28.26 12.27 -23.13
CA PRO A 491 28.89 11.53 -24.20
C PRO A 491 28.33 12.01 -25.55
N GLU A 492 29.11 11.89 -26.61
CA GLU A 492 28.68 12.35 -27.92
C GLU A 492 27.67 11.37 -28.55
N ASN A 493 26.61 11.92 -29.15
CA ASN A 493 25.65 11.18 -29.98
C ASN A 493 25.16 9.85 -29.39
N THR A 494 24.79 9.86 -28.11
CA THR A 494 24.38 8.65 -27.38
C THR A 494 22.90 8.76 -27.03
N ASP A 495 22.16 7.67 -27.21
CA ASP A 495 20.76 7.59 -26.79
C ASP A 495 20.67 7.28 -25.30
N ILE A 496 19.92 8.11 -24.57
CA ILE A 496 19.56 7.88 -23.17
C ILE A 496 18.10 7.46 -23.12
N THR A 497 17.87 6.22 -22.68
CA THR A 497 16.54 5.61 -22.61
C THR A 497 16.15 5.34 -21.16
N PHE A 498 14.88 5.60 -20.83
CA PHE A 498 14.28 5.20 -19.57
C PHE A 498 12.79 4.89 -19.75
N ASP A 499 12.24 4.11 -18.82
CA ASP A 499 10.82 3.78 -18.77
C ASP A 499 10.14 4.62 -17.68
N ASP A 500 9.01 5.22 -18.02
CA ASP A 500 8.11 5.90 -17.11
C ASP A 500 6.80 5.12 -16.99
N VAL A 501 6.26 4.98 -15.78
CA VAL A 501 5.02 4.21 -15.54
C VAL A 501 3.82 4.81 -16.28
N VAL A 502 3.76 6.14 -16.43
CA VAL A 502 2.64 6.87 -17.05
C VAL A 502 2.93 7.21 -18.51
N ARG A 503 4.17 7.59 -18.84
CA ARG A 503 4.58 8.04 -20.18
C ARG A 503 5.14 6.91 -21.05
N GLY A 504 5.40 5.74 -20.50
CA GLY A 504 6.02 4.61 -21.19
C GLY A 504 7.51 4.85 -21.47
N LYS A 505 8.03 4.19 -22.51
CA LYS A 505 9.45 4.25 -22.87
C LYS A 505 9.79 5.55 -23.59
N ILE A 506 10.79 6.28 -23.08
CA ILE A 506 11.28 7.54 -23.65
C ILE A 506 12.77 7.39 -23.98
N THR A 507 13.17 7.88 -25.16
CA THR A 507 14.57 7.94 -25.59
C THR A 507 14.90 9.36 -26.06
N ILE A 508 15.98 9.93 -25.53
CA ILE A 508 16.51 11.25 -25.93
C ILE A 508 17.99 11.11 -26.27
N ASN A 509 18.41 11.67 -27.41
CA ASN A 509 19.82 11.66 -27.81
C ASN A 509 20.59 12.81 -27.13
N THR A 510 21.82 12.57 -26.71
CA THR A 510 22.66 13.58 -26.04
C THR A 510 22.98 14.80 -26.91
N LYS A 511 22.80 14.74 -28.23
CA LYS A 511 22.86 15.92 -29.11
C LYS A 511 21.81 16.99 -28.79
N GLU A 512 20.69 16.59 -28.20
CA GLU A 512 19.59 17.49 -27.82
C GLU A 512 19.75 18.01 -26.38
N MET A 513 20.84 17.63 -25.71
CA MET A 513 21.12 17.94 -24.32
C MET A 513 22.39 18.80 -24.21
N ASP A 514 22.52 19.52 -23.11
CA ASP A 514 23.69 20.33 -22.79
C ASP A 514 24.41 19.84 -21.53
N ASP A 515 25.69 20.19 -21.42
CA ASP A 515 26.53 19.90 -20.25
C ASP A 515 26.05 20.73 -19.05
N GLN A 516 25.10 20.13 -18.34
CA GLN A 516 24.42 20.70 -17.20
C GLN A 516 25.39 21.08 -16.09
N VAL A 517 25.19 22.26 -15.48
CA VAL A 517 25.91 22.65 -14.26
C VAL A 517 25.47 21.75 -13.10
N LEU A 518 26.43 21.14 -12.41
CA LEU A 518 26.23 20.27 -11.24
C LEU A 518 26.56 21.01 -9.94
N ILE A 519 27.63 21.80 -9.91
CA ILE A 519 28.01 22.67 -8.79
C ILE A 519 28.06 24.12 -9.29
N LYS A 520 27.40 25.01 -8.57
CA LYS A 520 27.36 26.46 -8.82
C LYS A 520 28.65 27.14 -8.35
N GLU A 521 28.80 28.41 -8.70
CA GLU A 521 29.92 29.27 -8.32
C GLU A 521 30.03 29.46 -6.79
N ASP A 522 28.91 29.43 -6.08
CA ASP A 522 28.82 29.52 -4.61
C ASP A 522 29.16 28.19 -3.90
N GLY A 523 29.54 27.15 -4.65
CA GLY A 523 29.86 25.82 -4.13
C GLY A 523 28.64 24.95 -3.80
N PHE A 524 27.41 25.47 -3.90
CA PHE A 524 26.21 24.66 -3.71
C PHE A 524 25.93 23.78 -4.95
N PRO A 525 25.37 22.58 -4.76
CA PRO A 525 24.90 21.77 -5.88
C PRO A 525 23.70 22.44 -6.58
N THR A 526 23.51 22.11 -7.85
CA THR A 526 22.22 22.33 -8.52
C THR A 526 21.23 21.23 -8.16
N TYR A 527 19.94 21.49 -8.41
CA TYR A 527 18.86 20.51 -8.29
C TYR A 527 19.24 19.14 -8.90
N HIS A 528 19.74 19.14 -10.14
CA HIS A 528 20.04 17.91 -10.88
C HIS A 528 21.08 17.03 -10.19
N PHE A 529 22.05 17.64 -9.51
CA PHE A 529 23.12 16.91 -8.85
C PHE A 529 22.67 16.40 -7.48
N ALA A 530 22.08 17.29 -6.67
CA ALA A 530 21.63 16.95 -5.32
C ALA A 530 20.54 15.86 -5.34
N VAL A 531 19.55 15.97 -6.23
CA VAL A 531 18.42 15.04 -6.30
C VAL A 531 18.86 13.60 -6.62
N VAL A 532 19.80 13.42 -7.56
CA VAL A 532 20.29 12.07 -7.96
C VAL A 532 21.07 11.43 -6.82
N ILE A 533 21.95 12.20 -6.17
CA ILE A 533 22.74 11.71 -5.03
C ILE A 533 21.80 11.35 -3.87
N ASP A 534 20.87 12.24 -3.52
CA ASP A 534 20.00 12.01 -2.37
C ASP A 534 18.99 10.90 -2.61
N ASP A 535 18.41 10.81 -3.80
CA ASP A 535 17.53 9.69 -4.15
C ASP A 535 18.30 8.35 -4.06
N HIS A 536 19.56 8.30 -4.51
CA HIS A 536 20.40 7.10 -4.36
C HIS A 536 20.77 6.79 -2.90
N LEU A 537 21.14 7.80 -2.12
CA LEU A 537 21.60 7.63 -0.74
C LEU A 537 20.46 7.32 0.22
N MET A 538 19.31 7.96 0.04
CA MET A 538 18.06 7.69 0.77
C MET A 538 17.30 6.47 0.25
N LYS A 539 17.87 5.80 -0.76
CA LYS A 539 17.37 4.55 -1.33
C LYS A 539 15.96 4.65 -1.91
N ILE A 540 15.65 5.76 -2.55
CA ILE A 540 14.38 5.97 -3.25
C ILE A 540 14.26 4.96 -4.39
N THR A 541 13.13 4.26 -4.44
CA THR A 541 12.85 3.24 -5.46
C THR A 541 11.89 3.75 -6.53
N HIS A 542 10.98 4.67 -6.18
CA HIS A 542 10.08 5.32 -7.13
C HIS A 542 10.12 6.84 -6.96
N VAL A 543 10.31 7.54 -8.08
CA VAL A 543 10.28 9.00 -8.15
C VAL A 543 8.96 9.42 -8.77
N ILE A 544 7.98 9.71 -7.91
CA ILE A 544 6.66 10.22 -8.29
C ILE A 544 6.69 11.75 -8.18
N ARG A 545 6.58 12.45 -9.32
CA ARG A 545 6.70 13.92 -9.40
C ARG A 545 5.92 14.50 -10.59
N GLY A 546 5.76 15.83 -10.63
CA GLY A 546 5.11 16.50 -11.76
C GLY A 546 5.87 16.37 -13.09
N GLU A 547 5.14 16.35 -14.20
CA GLU A 547 5.70 16.21 -15.55
C GLU A 547 6.59 17.37 -16.01
N GLU A 548 6.60 18.50 -15.30
CA GLU A 548 7.55 19.59 -15.57
C GLU A 548 9.02 19.14 -15.43
N TRP A 549 9.27 18.05 -14.69
CA TRP A 549 10.59 17.47 -14.52
C TRP A 549 10.95 16.40 -15.57
N LEU A 550 10.00 16.01 -16.42
CA LEU A 550 10.22 15.00 -17.45
C LEU A 550 11.41 15.33 -18.38
N PRO A 551 11.58 16.58 -18.87
CA PRO A 551 12.74 16.95 -19.68
C PRO A 551 14.08 16.85 -18.96
N SER A 552 14.09 16.83 -17.62
CA SER A 552 15.31 16.68 -16.81
C SER A 552 15.70 15.22 -16.57
N THR A 553 14.75 14.28 -16.72
CA THR A 553 14.96 12.86 -16.43
C THR A 553 16.10 12.21 -17.23
N PRO A 554 16.30 12.47 -18.54
CA PRO A 554 17.46 11.94 -19.27
C PRO A 554 18.81 12.35 -18.64
N LYS A 555 18.92 13.60 -18.15
CA LYS A 555 20.13 14.07 -17.44
C LYS A 555 20.35 13.28 -16.15
N HIS A 556 19.27 12.99 -15.42
CA HIS A 556 19.34 12.25 -14.16
C HIS A 556 19.72 10.79 -14.41
N VAL A 557 19.11 10.13 -15.40
CA VAL A 557 19.43 8.76 -15.81
C VAL A 557 20.88 8.63 -16.21
N TYR A 558 21.41 9.58 -17.00
CA TYR A 558 22.83 9.59 -17.35
C TYR A 558 23.73 9.82 -16.12
N LEU A 559 23.34 10.69 -15.17
CA LEU A 559 24.07 10.84 -13.91
C LEU A 559 24.12 9.52 -13.10
N TYR A 560 23.00 8.78 -13.00
CA TYR A 560 23.00 7.43 -12.39
C TYR A 560 23.99 6.49 -13.10
N GLN A 561 24.01 6.50 -14.44
CA GLN A 561 24.96 5.71 -15.23
C GLN A 561 26.41 6.13 -14.98
N CYS A 562 26.69 7.43 -14.85
CA CYS A 562 28.02 7.94 -14.49
C CYS A 562 28.51 7.34 -13.18
N PHE A 563 27.65 7.19 -12.17
CA PHE A 563 28.04 6.56 -10.90
C PHE A 563 27.98 5.02 -10.91
N GLY A 564 27.55 4.40 -12.01
CA GLY A 564 27.29 2.95 -12.06
C GLY A 564 26.11 2.52 -11.18
N TRP A 565 25.19 3.44 -10.88
CA TRP A 565 24.02 3.21 -10.06
C TRP A 565 22.81 2.83 -10.91
N GLN A 566 21.88 2.09 -10.31
CA GLN A 566 20.58 1.83 -10.93
C GLN A 566 19.65 3.03 -10.66
N PRO A 567 19.00 3.59 -11.69
CA PRO A 567 18.01 4.64 -11.50
C PRO A 567 16.73 4.08 -10.84
N PRO A 568 15.98 4.90 -10.08
CA PRO A 568 14.66 4.53 -9.59
C PRO A 568 13.64 4.43 -10.73
N THR A 569 12.50 3.81 -10.46
CA THR A 569 11.34 3.87 -11.37
C THR A 569 10.78 5.29 -11.40
N PHE A 570 10.55 5.84 -12.59
CA PHE A 570 10.00 7.18 -12.75
C PHE A 570 8.49 7.16 -13.00
N VAL A 571 7.78 8.12 -12.39
CA VAL A 571 6.33 8.30 -12.54
C VAL A 571 6.05 9.80 -12.63
N HIS A 572 5.73 10.28 -13.84
CA HIS A 572 5.46 11.70 -14.07
C HIS A 572 3.96 11.99 -14.10
N LEU A 573 3.48 12.73 -13.11
CA LEU A 573 2.09 13.15 -12.95
C LEU A 573 1.76 14.29 -13.90
N SER A 574 0.69 14.13 -14.68
CA SER A 574 0.17 15.18 -15.57
C SER A 574 -0.18 16.45 -14.79
N ASN A 575 0.00 17.61 -15.42
CA ASN A 575 -0.36 18.89 -14.82
C ASN A 575 -1.85 18.93 -14.44
N ILE A 576 -2.16 19.61 -13.33
CA ILE A 576 -3.53 20.00 -13.01
C ILE A 576 -3.90 21.19 -13.90
N LEU A 577 -5.08 21.11 -14.51
CA LEU A 577 -5.59 22.09 -15.43
C LEU A 577 -6.67 22.96 -14.77
N ASN A 578 -6.89 24.16 -15.29
CA ASN A 578 -8.07 24.97 -14.99
C ASN A 578 -9.22 24.61 -15.95
N GLU A 579 -10.37 25.28 -15.79
CA GLU A 579 -11.56 25.13 -16.64
C GLU A 579 -11.28 25.44 -18.13
N ASP A 580 -10.30 26.29 -18.45
CA ASP A 580 -9.86 26.56 -19.83
C ASP A 580 -8.85 25.51 -20.36
N HIS A 581 -8.65 24.39 -19.66
CA HIS A 581 -7.65 23.36 -19.98
C HIS A 581 -6.19 23.84 -20.05
N LYS A 582 -5.87 24.96 -19.41
CA LYS A 582 -4.51 25.47 -19.22
C LYS A 582 -3.96 25.04 -17.86
N LYS A 583 -2.64 25.04 -17.69
CA LYS A 583 -2.01 24.73 -16.40
C LYS A 583 -2.54 25.66 -15.29
N LEU A 584 -3.00 25.06 -14.19
CA LEU A 584 -3.53 25.78 -13.03
C LEU A 584 -2.46 26.72 -12.44
N SER A 585 -2.86 27.96 -12.14
CA SER A 585 -1.94 29.01 -11.66
C SER A 585 -2.57 29.92 -10.60
N LYS A 586 -1.73 30.58 -9.79
CA LYS A 586 -2.14 31.53 -8.73
C LYS A 586 -3.00 32.70 -9.20
N ARG A 587 -3.00 33.04 -10.49
CA ARG A 587 -3.80 34.14 -11.03
C ARG A 587 -5.29 33.82 -11.11
N GLN A 588 -5.67 32.56 -10.89
CA GLN A 588 -7.01 32.00 -11.12
C GLN A 588 -7.75 31.69 -9.80
N GLY A 589 -7.36 32.36 -8.71
CA GLY A 589 -7.96 32.21 -7.38
C GLY A 589 -7.14 31.33 -6.43
N ASP A 590 -7.80 30.74 -5.44
CA ASP A 590 -7.17 29.89 -4.43
C ASP A 590 -6.55 28.66 -5.08
N VAL A 591 -5.24 28.50 -4.88
CA VAL A 591 -4.48 27.33 -5.36
C VAL A 591 -3.52 26.82 -4.30
N ALA A 592 -3.41 27.49 -3.15
CA ALA A 592 -2.68 26.99 -2.01
C ALA A 592 -3.61 26.21 -1.08
N VAL A 593 -3.10 25.14 -0.50
CA VAL A 593 -3.84 24.29 0.46
C VAL A 593 -4.38 25.13 1.62
N GLY A 594 -3.57 26.05 2.14
CA GLY A 594 -3.95 26.94 3.23
C GLY A 594 -5.14 27.84 2.93
N ASP A 595 -5.35 28.24 1.67
CA ASP A 595 -6.48 29.09 1.27
C ASP A 595 -7.81 28.32 1.44
N PHE A 596 -7.84 27.05 1.05
CA PHE A 596 -9.00 26.17 1.24
C PHE A 596 -9.25 25.87 2.71
N LEU A 597 -8.20 25.53 3.47
CA LEU A 597 -8.33 25.29 4.91
C LEU A 597 -8.86 26.55 5.64
N ALA A 598 -8.37 27.74 5.28
CA ALA A 598 -8.82 29.02 5.84
C ALA A 598 -10.29 29.36 5.50
N LYS A 599 -10.86 28.77 4.43
CA LYS A 599 -12.29 28.86 4.11
C LYS A 599 -13.14 27.81 4.83
N GLY A 600 -12.52 26.88 5.55
CA GLY A 600 -13.21 25.81 6.25
C GLY A 600 -13.63 24.66 5.36
N TYR A 601 -12.83 24.34 4.33
CA TYR A 601 -12.90 23.02 3.71
C TYR A 601 -12.33 21.99 4.68
N LEU A 602 -12.97 20.82 4.74
CA LEU A 602 -12.53 19.70 5.56
C LEU A 602 -11.28 19.07 4.92
N PRO A 603 -10.22 18.79 5.69
CA PRO A 603 -8.99 18.20 5.14
C PRO A 603 -9.23 16.87 4.41
N GLU A 604 -10.13 16.04 4.92
CA GLU A 604 -10.49 14.74 4.36
C GLU A 604 -11.11 14.87 2.97
N ALA A 605 -12.00 15.86 2.79
CA ALA A 605 -12.62 16.15 1.50
C ALA A 605 -11.60 16.66 0.48
N LEU A 606 -10.70 17.55 0.92
CA LEU A 606 -9.64 18.05 0.05
C LEU A 606 -8.70 16.93 -0.40
N VAL A 607 -8.32 16.03 0.52
CA VAL A 607 -7.49 14.86 0.21
C VAL A 607 -8.18 13.93 -0.78
N ASN A 608 -9.45 13.58 -0.53
CA ASN A 608 -10.23 12.75 -1.45
C ASN A 608 -10.35 13.39 -2.83
N PHE A 609 -10.64 14.68 -2.90
CA PHE A 609 -10.75 15.40 -4.18
C PHE A 609 -9.43 15.36 -4.93
N LEU A 610 -8.31 15.68 -4.27
CA LEU A 610 -6.98 15.67 -4.88
C LEU A 610 -6.53 14.27 -5.29
N ALA A 611 -6.94 13.23 -4.56
CA ALA A 611 -6.67 11.84 -4.92
C ALA A 611 -7.23 11.48 -6.30
N LEU A 612 -8.42 12.00 -6.64
CA LEU A 612 -9.08 11.74 -7.93
C LEU A 612 -8.55 12.62 -9.08
N LEU A 613 -7.67 13.59 -8.82
CA LEU A 613 -7.10 14.47 -9.85
C LEU A 613 -5.95 13.82 -10.62
N GLY A 614 -6.31 12.85 -11.46
CA GLY A 614 -5.38 12.13 -12.34
C GLY A 614 -5.15 10.68 -11.91
N TRP A 615 -5.96 10.14 -11.01
CA TRP A 615 -6.07 8.72 -10.69
C TRP A 615 -7.56 8.36 -10.62
N SER A 616 -7.91 7.14 -11.02
CA SER A 616 -9.28 6.64 -10.92
C SER A 616 -9.34 5.28 -10.19
N PRO A 617 -10.30 5.10 -9.27
CA PRO A 617 -10.54 3.81 -8.61
C PRO A 617 -11.02 2.75 -9.61
N GLU A 618 -11.07 1.49 -9.17
CA GLU A 618 -11.55 0.37 -10.01
C GLU A 618 -13.06 0.43 -10.28
N ASP A 619 -13.81 0.96 -9.34
CA ASP A 619 -15.26 1.14 -9.37
C ASP A 619 -15.65 2.63 -9.51
N ASP A 620 -16.96 2.91 -9.47
CA ASP A 620 -17.51 4.26 -9.59
C ASP A 620 -17.58 5.00 -8.22
N GLN A 621 -16.84 4.54 -7.21
CA GLN A 621 -16.79 5.21 -5.92
C GLN A 621 -16.06 6.57 -6.04
N GLU A 622 -16.64 7.63 -5.48
CA GLU A 622 -16.02 8.97 -5.49
C GLU A 622 -15.70 9.51 -4.08
N ILE A 623 -16.36 8.98 -3.05
CA ILE A 623 -16.19 9.40 -1.66
C ILE A 623 -15.38 8.34 -0.91
N PHE A 624 -14.18 8.71 -0.45
CA PHE A 624 -13.23 7.84 0.22
C PHE A 624 -12.67 8.47 1.49
N SER A 625 -12.67 7.72 2.58
CA SER A 625 -11.75 7.97 3.69
C SER A 625 -10.29 7.79 3.23
N LEU A 626 -9.34 8.37 3.99
CA LEU A 626 -7.91 8.19 3.70
C LEU A 626 -7.51 6.70 3.71
N GLN A 627 -8.05 5.91 4.64
CA GLN A 627 -7.78 4.46 4.69
C GLN A 627 -8.27 3.72 3.44
N GLU A 628 -9.47 4.06 2.95
CA GLU A 628 -10.00 3.45 1.72
C GLU A 628 -9.16 3.87 0.50
N LEU A 629 -8.62 5.10 0.47
CA LEU A 629 -7.66 5.51 -0.56
C LEU A 629 -6.35 4.70 -0.46
N GLU A 630 -5.83 4.46 0.74
CA GLU A 630 -4.61 3.66 0.95
C GLU A 630 -4.79 2.22 0.42
N ASP A 631 -5.97 1.64 0.63
CA ASP A 631 -6.29 0.29 0.19
C ASP A 631 -6.55 0.21 -1.33
N ALA A 632 -7.18 1.24 -1.91
CA ALA A 632 -7.59 1.25 -3.31
C ALA A 632 -6.52 1.76 -4.29
N PHE A 633 -5.57 2.58 -3.83
CA PHE A 633 -4.63 3.25 -4.72
C PHE A 633 -3.78 2.28 -5.53
N ASP A 634 -3.69 2.50 -6.84
CA ASP A 634 -2.82 1.76 -7.76
C ASP A 634 -2.11 2.73 -8.70
N ILE A 635 -0.79 2.68 -8.67
CA ILE A 635 0.08 3.53 -9.49
C ILE A 635 -0.13 3.34 -10.99
N HIS A 636 -0.61 2.16 -11.42
CA HIS A 636 -0.90 1.87 -12.83
C HIS A 636 -2.22 2.47 -13.33
N ARG A 637 -3.08 2.96 -12.42
CA ARG A 637 -4.32 3.66 -12.74
C ARG A 637 -4.17 5.18 -12.77
N ILE A 638 -2.94 5.68 -12.68
CA ILE A 638 -2.64 7.11 -12.88
C ILE A 638 -2.83 7.44 -14.37
N SER A 639 -3.69 8.42 -14.64
CA SER A 639 -3.99 8.87 -15.99
C SER A 639 -2.82 9.62 -16.61
N ASN A 640 -2.63 9.41 -17.91
CA ASN A 640 -1.67 10.18 -18.70
C ASN A 640 -2.20 11.56 -19.14
N SER A 641 -3.49 11.86 -18.92
CA SER A 641 -4.12 13.15 -19.22
C SER A 641 -4.11 14.11 -18.01
N GLY A 642 -4.11 15.41 -18.28
CA GLY A 642 -4.26 16.43 -17.23
C GLY A 642 -5.69 16.47 -16.70
N ALA A 643 -5.84 16.50 -15.37
CA ALA A 643 -7.13 16.60 -14.70
C ALA A 643 -7.51 18.06 -14.47
N VAL A 644 -8.77 18.41 -14.75
CA VAL A 644 -9.32 19.75 -14.49
C VAL A 644 -9.64 19.89 -13.01
N PHE A 645 -9.21 20.99 -12.39
CA PHE A 645 -9.57 21.36 -11.03
C PHE A 645 -10.98 21.97 -11.03
N ASP A 646 -11.99 21.13 -10.83
CA ASP A 646 -13.39 21.54 -10.76
C ASP A 646 -13.76 21.98 -9.32
N ARG A 647 -14.02 23.28 -9.15
CA ARG A 647 -14.38 23.85 -7.83
C ARG A 647 -15.79 23.47 -7.39
N GLU A 648 -16.73 23.31 -8.32
CA GLU A 648 -18.09 22.89 -7.99
C GLU A 648 -18.09 21.45 -7.49
N LYS A 649 -17.29 20.57 -8.11
CA LYS A 649 -17.09 19.20 -7.64
C LYS A 649 -16.45 19.15 -6.25
N LEU A 650 -15.44 19.98 -6.00
CA LEU A 650 -14.83 20.09 -4.67
C LEU A 650 -15.85 20.57 -3.62
N ASN A 651 -16.67 21.58 -3.93
CA ASN A 651 -17.73 22.07 -3.04
C ASN A 651 -18.74 20.97 -2.72
N TRP A 652 -19.25 20.29 -3.76
CA TRP A 652 -20.17 19.17 -3.59
C TRP A 652 -19.59 18.08 -2.70
N MET A 653 -18.33 17.69 -2.96
CA MET A 653 -17.64 16.67 -2.18
C MET A 653 -17.50 17.10 -0.73
N ASN A 654 -17.00 18.31 -0.48
CA ASN A 654 -16.85 18.85 0.87
C ASN A 654 -18.19 18.92 1.62
N GLY A 655 -19.28 19.29 0.93
CA GLY A 655 -20.63 19.22 1.46
C GLY A 655 -21.04 17.80 1.89
N GLN A 656 -20.67 16.75 1.14
CA GLN A 656 -20.91 15.36 1.56
C GLN A 656 -20.16 15.01 2.85
N TYR A 657 -18.94 15.51 3.03
CA TYR A 657 -18.17 15.32 4.27
C TYR A 657 -18.80 16.08 5.45
N ILE A 658 -19.20 17.34 5.25
CA ILE A 658 -19.89 18.15 6.28
C ILE A 658 -21.16 17.45 6.74
N LYS A 659 -21.96 16.90 5.82
CA LYS A 659 -23.20 16.17 6.16
C LYS A 659 -22.96 14.96 7.06
N LYS A 660 -21.85 14.26 6.87
CA LYS A 660 -21.43 13.10 7.66
C LYS A 660 -20.71 13.47 8.96
N ALA A 661 -20.22 14.71 9.08
CA ALA A 661 -19.48 15.17 10.24
C ALA A 661 -20.37 15.26 11.49
N SER A 662 -19.76 15.20 12.67
CA SER A 662 -20.49 15.40 13.93
C SER A 662 -20.95 16.86 14.06
N SER A 663 -22.05 17.10 14.78
CA SER A 663 -22.53 18.45 15.09
C SER A 663 -21.44 19.29 15.77
N GLU A 664 -20.64 18.66 16.64
CA GLU A 664 -19.52 19.28 17.33
C GLU A 664 -18.43 19.75 16.35
N THR A 665 -18.07 18.90 15.38
CA THR A 665 -17.10 19.25 14.33
C THR A 665 -17.57 20.44 13.50
N ILE A 666 -18.84 20.44 13.09
CA ILE A 666 -19.42 21.55 12.32
C ILE A 666 -19.45 22.82 13.17
N ALA A 667 -19.90 22.74 14.43
CA ALA A 667 -19.97 23.84 15.36
C ALA A 667 -18.58 24.50 15.58
N GLN A 668 -17.55 23.69 15.82
CA GLN A 668 -16.16 24.15 15.94
C GLN A 668 -15.67 24.79 14.63
N GLY A 669 -16.04 24.23 13.48
CA GLY A 669 -15.64 24.72 12.17
C GLY A 669 -16.26 26.06 11.77
N ILE A 670 -17.55 26.28 12.08
CA ILE A 670 -18.26 27.53 11.76
C ILE A 670 -17.99 28.65 12.77
N GLN A 671 -17.65 28.31 14.02
CA GLN A 671 -17.49 29.26 15.11
C GLN A 671 -16.57 30.45 14.75
N PRO A 672 -15.35 30.27 14.21
CA PRO A 672 -14.46 31.39 13.90
C PRO A 672 -15.06 32.38 12.88
N PHE A 673 -15.88 31.89 11.95
CA PHE A 673 -16.53 32.71 10.93
C PHE A 673 -17.69 33.52 11.51
N LEU A 674 -18.48 32.91 12.40
CA LEU A 674 -19.58 33.56 13.09
C LEU A 674 -19.07 34.62 14.10
N GLU A 675 -17.98 34.33 14.81
CA GLU A 675 -17.30 35.30 15.67
C GLU A 675 -16.80 36.51 14.88
N LYS A 676 -16.12 36.27 13.76
CA LYS A 676 -15.65 37.34 12.87
C LYS A 676 -16.80 38.18 12.29
N ALA A 677 -17.96 37.57 12.08
CA ALA A 677 -19.18 38.25 11.64
C ALA A 677 -19.95 38.96 12.77
N GLY A 678 -19.49 38.86 14.03
CA GLY A 678 -20.15 39.49 15.18
C GLY A 678 -21.44 38.79 15.65
N MET A 679 -21.66 37.54 15.25
CA MET A 679 -22.90 36.79 15.50
C MET A 679 -22.87 35.99 16.82
N VAL A 680 -21.77 36.01 17.57
CA VAL A 680 -21.59 35.25 18.82
C VAL A 680 -21.13 36.19 19.93
N GLN A 681 -21.83 36.22 21.08
CA GLN A 681 -21.64 37.26 22.10
C GLN A 681 -21.27 36.77 23.53
N THR A 682 -21.59 35.54 23.97
CA THR A 682 -21.32 35.04 25.35
C THR A 682 -20.87 33.57 25.39
N GLU A 683 -20.00 33.19 26.34
CA GLU A 683 -19.24 31.93 26.28
C GLU A 683 -20.01 30.65 26.66
N SER A 684 -20.99 30.73 27.58
CA SER A 684 -21.79 29.56 28.02
C SER A 684 -23.01 29.27 27.14
N GLU A 685 -23.59 30.29 26.48
CA GLU A 685 -24.72 30.13 25.55
C GLU A 685 -24.24 29.73 24.15
N LYS A 686 -22.99 30.05 23.84
CA LYS A 686 -22.29 29.77 22.58
C LYS A 686 -22.22 28.30 22.21
N THR A 687 -21.88 27.38 23.12
CA THR A 687 -21.74 25.95 22.74
C THR A 687 -23.07 25.31 22.35
N VAL A 688 -24.13 25.55 23.12
CA VAL A 688 -25.46 24.97 22.85
C VAL A 688 -26.04 25.57 21.58
N TRP A 689 -25.94 26.89 21.41
CA TRP A 689 -26.46 27.58 20.23
C TRP A 689 -25.68 27.19 18.96
N LEU A 690 -24.35 27.10 19.01
CA LEU A 690 -23.54 26.63 17.89
C LEU A 690 -23.92 25.21 17.44
N GLY A 691 -24.27 24.33 18.38
CA GLY A 691 -24.79 22.99 18.04
C GLY A 691 -26.09 23.05 17.24
N LYS A 692 -27.00 23.97 17.58
CA LYS A 692 -28.25 24.18 16.82
C LYS A 692 -27.98 24.75 15.42
N VAL A 693 -27.10 25.75 15.34
CA VAL A 693 -26.69 26.34 14.05
C VAL A 693 -25.99 25.30 13.16
N ALA A 694 -25.16 24.44 13.74
CA ALA A 694 -24.53 23.34 13.03
C ALA A 694 -25.55 22.40 12.38
N GLU A 695 -26.59 21.97 13.11
CA GLU A 695 -27.66 21.14 12.53
C GLU A 695 -28.45 21.87 11.45
N LEU A 696 -28.77 23.15 11.66
CA LEU A 696 -29.51 23.96 10.68
C LEU A 696 -28.74 24.10 9.36
N LEU A 697 -27.42 24.26 9.42
CA LEU A 697 -26.57 24.52 8.26
C LEU A 697 -25.97 23.27 7.60
N ARG A 698 -26.05 22.09 8.25
CA ARG A 698 -25.46 20.81 7.81
C ARG A 698 -25.68 20.50 6.32
N ASP A 699 -26.87 20.78 5.80
CA ASP A 699 -27.26 20.50 4.40
C ASP A 699 -27.23 21.74 3.48
N ARG A 700 -26.69 22.86 3.96
CA ARG A 700 -26.81 24.19 3.33
C ARG A 700 -25.48 24.88 3.05
N ILE A 701 -24.39 24.34 3.58
CA ILE A 701 -23.05 24.84 3.34
C ILE A 701 -22.20 23.77 2.68
N ASP A 702 -21.39 24.19 1.73
CA ASP A 702 -20.34 23.40 1.11
C ASP A 702 -19.03 23.56 1.86
N TYR A 703 -18.80 24.68 2.54
CA TYR A 703 -17.63 24.96 3.39
C TYR A 703 -17.99 25.99 4.47
N PHE A 704 -17.26 26.01 5.59
CA PHE A 704 -17.69 26.75 6.79
C PHE A 704 -17.75 28.26 6.64
N ALA A 705 -16.95 28.88 5.77
CA ALA A 705 -17.01 30.33 5.53
C ALA A 705 -18.36 30.82 4.94
N GLN A 706 -19.20 29.94 4.41
CA GLN A 706 -20.57 30.27 3.98
C GLN A 706 -21.55 30.43 5.14
N ALA A 707 -21.20 29.98 6.35
CA ALA A 707 -22.10 29.94 7.49
C ALA A 707 -22.70 31.31 7.86
N PRO A 708 -21.92 32.42 7.95
CA PRO A 708 -22.49 33.73 8.25
C PRO A 708 -23.55 34.17 7.22
N GLU A 709 -23.26 34.03 5.92
CA GLU A 709 -24.20 34.44 4.87
C GLU A 709 -25.49 33.62 4.88
N GLN A 710 -25.39 32.30 5.11
CA GLN A 710 -26.57 31.44 5.22
C GLN A 710 -27.38 31.72 6.48
N LEU A 711 -26.71 32.06 7.58
CA LEU A 711 -27.37 32.35 8.86
C LEU A 711 -28.05 33.71 8.87
N THR A 712 -27.45 34.75 8.27
CA THR A 712 -28.07 36.09 8.12
C THR A 712 -29.43 35.97 7.45
N LYS A 713 -29.56 35.16 6.40
CA LYS A 713 -30.84 34.94 5.68
C LYS A 713 -31.97 34.40 6.56
N ILE A 714 -31.66 33.90 7.76
CA ILE A 714 -32.60 33.29 8.69
C ILE A 714 -32.81 34.20 9.91
N LEU A 715 -31.72 34.75 10.45
CA LEU A 715 -31.73 35.54 11.69
C LEU A 715 -32.01 37.03 11.48
N ASP A 716 -32.07 37.52 10.25
CA ASP A 716 -32.37 38.94 9.99
C ASP A 716 -33.71 39.34 10.63
N ASP A 717 -33.69 40.31 11.54
CA ASP A 717 -34.88 40.82 12.22
C ASP A 717 -35.67 41.83 11.37
N ASP A 718 -35.03 42.39 10.33
CA ASP A 718 -35.67 43.28 9.35
C ASP A 718 -36.17 42.52 8.11
N TYR A 719 -36.28 41.18 8.20
CA TYR A 719 -36.72 40.34 7.10
C TYR A 719 -38.10 40.78 6.57
N GLN A 720 -38.23 40.77 5.25
CA GLN A 720 -39.48 41.08 4.57
C GLN A 720 -40.15 39.79 4.12
N ILE A 721 -41.46 39.71 4.30
CA ILE A 721 -42.25 38.60 3.76
C ILE A 721 -42.25 38.68 2.24
N ASP A 722 -42.01 37.54 1.59
CA ASP A 722 -42.09 37.36 0.14
C ASP A 722 -43.38 38.00 -0.42
N ALA A 723 -43.20 38.97 -1.31
CA ALA A 723 -44.27 39.76 -1.91
C ALA A 723 -44.84 39.12 -3.18
N SER A 724 -44.43 37.89 -3.54
CA SER A 724 -45.00 37.16 -4.67
C SER A 724 -46.47 36.80 -4.43
N ASP A 725 -47.24 36.76 -5.51
CA ASP A 725 -48.68 36.40 -5.46
C ASP A 725 -48.89 35.04 -4.76
N GLU A 726 -48.00 34.06 -5.00
CA GLU A 726 -48.08 32.76 -4.34
C GLU A 726 -47.91 32.85 -2.81
N ALA A 727 -46.95 33.65 -2.33
CA ALA A 727 -46.74 33.83 -0.90
C ALA A 727 -47.93 34.55 -0.24
N GLN A 728 -48.47 35.58 -0.91
CA GLN A 728 -49.63 36.32 -0.44
C GLN A 728 -50.91 35.46 -0.44
N ASP A 729 -51.13 34.64 -1.46
CA ASP A 729 -52.25 33.68 -1.51
C ASP A 729 -52.20 32.66 -0.35
N ILE A 730 -51.00 32.19 0.01
CA ILE A 730 -50.80 31.30 1.16
C ILE A 730 -51.16 31.99 2.47
N LEU A 731 -50.76 33.25 2.63
CA LEU A 731 -50.96 34.03 3.85
C LEU A 731 -52.40 34.53 4.03
N HIS A 732 -53.12 34.78 2.95
CA HIS A 732 -54.54 35.19 2.98
C HIS A 732 -55.53 34.03 3.08
N ALA A 733 -55.07 32.77 3.12
CA ALA A 733 -55.96 31.63 3.25
C ALA A 733 -56.76 31.68 4.57
N GLU A 734 -58.05 31.31 4.52
CA GLU A 734 -58.98 31.39 5.67
C GLU A 734 -58.50 30.63 6.91
N THR A 735 -57.61 29.65 6.73
CA THR A 735 -57.03 28.84 7.81
C THR A 735 -55.89 29.55 8.57
N VAL A 736 -55.28 30.59 8.01
CA VAL A 736 -54.08 31.24 8.58
C VAL A 736 -54.35 31.93 9.92
N PRO A 737 -55.45 32.67 10.13
CA PRO A 737 -55.75 33.25 11.45
C PRO A 737 -55.89 32.19 12.55
N ILE A 738 -56.54 31.06 12.23
CA ILE A 738 -56.72 29.92 13.15
C ILE A 738 -55.35 29.32 13.49
N LEU A 739 -54.51 29.10 12.46
CA LEU A 739 -53.15 28.58 12.62
C LEU A 739 -52.29 29.50 13.48
N CYS A 740 -52.35 30.83 13.29
CA CYS A 740 -51.57 31.79 14.06
C CYS A 740 -51.92 31.74 15.56
N HIS A 741 -53.22 31.63 15.90
CA HIS A 741 -53.64 31.52 17.30
C HIS A 741 -53.20 30.18 17.92
N ALA A 742 -53.34 29.08 17.18
CA ALA A 742 -52.88 27.77 17.65
C ALA A 742 -51.36 27.75 17.85
N LEU A 743 -50.61 28.38 16.93
CA LEU A 743 -49.16 28.48 17.04
C LEU A 743 -48.74 29.33 18.24
N ASP A 744 -49.39 30.47 18.46
CA ASP A 744 -49.15 31.35 19.61
C ASP A 744 -49.36 30.61 20.94
N GLU A 745 -50.48 29.88 21.08
CA GLU A 745 -50.79 29.09 22.27
C GLU A 745 -49.73 28.01 22.54
N LYS A 746 -49.37 27.24 21.50
CA LYS A 746 -48.38 26.15 21.62
C LYS A 746 -46.97 26.67 21.92
N ILE A 747 -46.54 27.74 21.25
CA ILE A 747 -45.23 28.33 21.52
C ILE A 747 -45.21 28.91 22.94
N THR A 748 -46.24 29.65 23.35
CA THR A 748 -46.33 30.26 24.68
C THR A 748 -46.29 29.21 25.80
N SER A 749 -47.01 28.10 25.64
CA SER A 749 -47.09 27.01 26.62
C SER A 749 -45.89 26.05 26.63
N ALA A 750 -44.96 26.17 25.67
CA ALA A 750 -43.78 25.30 25.61
C ALA A 750 -42.80 25.59 26.75
N ASN A 751 -42.54 24.58 27.61
CA ASN A 751 -41.60 24.64 28.73
C ASN A 751 -40.17 24.18 28.35
N GLN A 752 -40.01 23.51 27.22
CA GLN A 752 -38.74 23.04 26.68
C GLN A 752 -38.66 23.45 25.20
N TRP A 753 -37.45 23.79 24.74
CA TRP A 753 -37.24 24.30 23.38
C TRP A 753 -36.05 23.63 22.71
N ASN A 754 -36.35 22.71 21.80
CA ASN A 754 -35.42 22.14 20.84
C ASN A 754 -36.19 21.65 19.60
N ALA A 755 -35.51 21.40 18.50
CA ALA A 755 -36.13 21.00 17.24
C ALA A 755 -37.04 19.75 17.35
N GLU A 756 -36.67 18.74 18.13
CA GLU A 756 -37.49 17.53 18.30
C GLU A 756 -38.81 17.85 19.00
N ILE A 757 -38.76 18.63 20.08
CA ILE A 757 -39.94 19.07 20.85
C ILE A 757 -40.81 19.98 19.99
N ILE A 758 -40.23 20.93 19.25
CA ILE A 758 -40.96 21.81 18.35
C ILE A 758 -41.72 20.99 17.30
N GLN A 759 -41.06 20.01 16.68
CA GLN A 759 -41.70 19.19 15.66
C GLN A 759 -42.82 18.33 16.24
N LYS A 760 -42.64 17.77 17.45
CA LYS A 760 -43.60 16.85 18.07
C LYS A 760 -44.76 17.56 18.77
N ASP A 761 -44.44 18.49 19.66
CA ASP A 761 -45.38 19.04 20.63
C ASP A 761 -46.01 20.37 20.16
N ILE A 762 -45.43 21.01 19.13
CA ILE A 762 -45.99 22.20 18.48
C ILE A 762 -46.55 21.82 17.10
N ILE A 763 -45.69 21.52 16.12
CA ILE A 763 -46.11 21.35 14.72
C ILE A 763 -47.08 20.17 14.54
N LYS A 764 -46.71 18.97 15.01
CA LYS A 764 -47.58 17.79 14.90
C LYS A 764 -48.81 17.87 15.80
N ALA A 765 -48.74 18.56 16.94
CA ALA A 765 -49.89 18.77 17.82
C ALA A 765 -50.96 19.64 17.12
N ILE A 766 -50.56 20.79 16.55
CA ILE A 766 -51.45 21.66 15.77
C ILE A 766 -52.09 20.88 14.62
N GLN A 767 -51.29 20.10 13.88
CA GLN A 767 -51.80 19.27 12.79
C GLN A 767 -52.89 18.28 13.24
N LYS A 768 -52.74 17.72 14.44
CA LYS A 768 -53.67 16.73 14.99
C LYS A 768 -54.94 17.39 15.50
N GLU A 769 -54.80 18.50 16.22
CA GLU A 769 -55.90 19.24 16.84
C GLU A 769 -56.78 19.91 15.77
N HIS A 770 -56.17 20.50 14.74
CA HIS A 770 -56.88 21.22 13.68
C HIS A 770 -57.07 20.43 12.39
N LYS A 771 -57.24 19.10 12.52
CA LYS A 771 -57.43 18.21 11.37
C LYS A 771 -58.73 18.50 10.61
N GLN A 772 -59.78 18.95 11.29
CA GLN A 772 -61.09 19.22 10.70
C GLN A 772 -61.07 20.49 9.84
N GLU A 773 -60.28 21.48 10.25
CA GLU A 773 -59.99 22.75 9.59
C GLU A 773 -58.98 22.59 8.44
N LYS A 774 -58.54 21.35 8.17
CA LYS A 774 -57.62 20.98 7.09
C LYS A 774 -56.22 21.61 7.22
N ILE A 775 -55.79 21.97 8.44
CA ILE A 775 -54.45 22.51 8.71
C ILE A 775 -53.42 21.35 8.72
N LYS A 776 -52.89 21.02 7.53
CA LYS A 776 -51.89 19.96 7.31
C LYS A 776 -51.08 20.20 6.04
N GLY A 777 -49.89 19.60 5.93
CA GLY A 777 -49.05 19.72 4.73
C GLY A 777 -48.76 21.18 4.38
N LYS A 778 -48.93 21.59 3.10
CA LYS A 778 -48.66 22.97 2.66
C LYS A 778 -49.37 24.02 3.52
N ALA A 779 -50.63 23.78 3.91
CA ALA A 779 -51.45 24.70 4.70
C ALA A 779 -51.01 24.87 6.17
N LEU A 780 -50.15 23.98 6.68
CA LEU A 780 -49.55 24.09 8.01
C LEU A 780 -48.14 24.67 7.90
N TYR A 781 -47.28 24.10 7.07
CA TYR A 781 -45.85 24.41 7.09
C TYR A 781 -45.51 25.73 6.38
N MET A 782 -46.19 26.07 5.27
CA MET A 782 -45.83 27.25 4.48
C MET A 782 -46.19 28.57 5.17
N PRO A 783 -47.39 28.74 5.77
CA PRO A 783 -47.69 29.98 6.48
C PRO A 783 -46.73 30.20 7.65
N ILE A 784 -46.43 29.17 8.47
CA ILE A 784 -45.48 29.32 9.58
C ILE A 784 -44.11 29.73 9.05
N ARG A 785 -43.61 29.10 7.98
CA ARG A 785 -42.33 29.47 7.39
C ARG A 785 -42.31 30.92 6.91
N LEU A 786 -43.31 31.34 6.13
CA LEU A 786 -43.40 32.70 5.62
C LEU A 786 -43.48 33.71 6.78
N ILE A 787 -44.28 33.43 7.79
CA ILE A 787 -44.41 34.30 8.96
C ILE A 787 -43.08 34.40 9.70
N LEU A 788 -42.33 33.30 9.88
CA LEU A 788 -41.12 33.31 10.69
C LEU A 788 -39.84 33.70 9.94
N THR A 789 -39.78 33.52 8.61
CA THR A 789 -38.55 33.73 7.82
C THR A 789 -38.75 34.59 6.58
N GLY A 790 -39.99 34.94 6.24
CA GLY A 790 -40.34 35.70 5.04
C GLY A 790 -40.06 35.01 3.72
N SER A 791 -39.69 33.72 3.71
CA SER A 791 -39.33 33.01 2.48
C SER A 791 -40.17 31.75 2.28
N MET A 792 -40.55 31.47 1.04
CA MET A 792 -41.19 30.21 0.68
C MET A 792 -40.24 29.00 0.72
N HIS A 793 -38.93 29.22 0.82
CA HIS A 793 -37.92 28.16 0.80
C HIS A 793 -36.99 28.28 2.00
N GLY A 794 -36.46 27.16 2.48
CA GLY A 794 -35.49 27.17 3.57
C GLY A 794 -35.29 25.80 4.22
N PRO A 795 -34.45 25.74 5.27
CA PRO A 795 -34.21 24.52 6.05
C PRO A 795 -35.47 23.96 6.73
N ASP A 796 -35.33 22.84 7.44
CA ASP A 796 -36.42 22.30 8.25
C ASP A 796 -36.97 23.35 9.23
N LEU A 797 -38.30 23.44 9.32
CA LEU A 797 -38.98 24.49 10.08
C LEU A 797 -38.70 24.39 11.57
N ALA A 798 -38.62 23.18 12.12
CA ALA A 798 -38.35 22.98 13.54
C ALA A 798 -36.91 23.38 13.89
N LEU A 799 -35.94 23.12 13.01
CA LEU A 799 -34.56 23.59 13.17
C LEU A 799 -34.46 25.12 13.14
N ILE A 800 -35.20 25.77 12.24
CA ILE A 800 -35.26 27.24 12.16
C ILE A 800 -35.81 27.82 13.47
N MET A 801 -36.94 27.31 13.93
CA MET A 801 -37.55 27.76 15.19
C MET A 801 -36.64 27.53 16.40
N ASP A 802 -35.87 26.43 16.39
CA ASP A 802 -34.91 26.15 17.46
C ASP A 802 -33.77 27.17 17.51
N VAL A 803 -33.24 27.58 16.35
CA VAL A 803 -32.16 28.56 16.22
C VAL A 803 -32.63 29.99 16.48
N LEU A 804 -33.83 30.37 16.01
CA LEU A 804 -34.44 31.67 16.31
C LEU A 804 -34.72 31.83 17.81
N GLY A 805 -35.13 30.73 18.46
CA GLY A 805 -35.55 30.75 19.85
C GLY A 805 -37.01 31.18 20.02
N LYS A 806 -37.58 30.81 21.17
CA LYS A 806 -38.98 30.99 21.50
C LYS A 806 -39.46 32.44 21.37
N ASP A 807 -38.70 33.38 21.93
CA ASP A 807 -39.11 34.80 21.99
C ASP A 807 -39.11 35.46 20.61
N VAL A 808 -38.11 35.17 19.77
CA VAL A 808 -38.07 35.67 18.39
C VAL A 808 -39.22 35.11 17.57
N CYS A 809 -39.53 33.81 17.70
CA CYS A 809 -40.68 33.22 17.03
C CYS A 809 -42.01 33.88 17.44
N LEU A 810 -42.21 34.17 18.73
CA LEU A 810 -43.40 34.90 19.20
C LEU A 810 -43.46 36.32 18.67
N ASN A 811 -42.35 37.06 18.73
CA ASN A 811 -42.30 38.44 18.25
C ASN A 811 -42.64 38.54 16.77
N ARG A 812 -42.07 37.65 15.93
CA ARG A 812 -42.34 37.58 14.49
C ARG A 812 -43.80 37.21 14.21
N LEU A 813 -44.35 36.24 14.95
CA LEU A 813 -45.76 35.86 14.85
C LEU A 813 -46.70 37.00 15.24
N HIS A 814 -46.43 37.68 16.36
CA HIS A 814 -47.25 38.79 16.86
C HIS A 814 -47.18 40.01 15.93
N HIS A 815 -46.01 40.29 15.36
CA HIS A 815 -45.85 41.35 14.35
C HIS A 815 -46.77 41.11 13.15
N TYR A 816 -46.75 39.89 12.58
CA TYR A 816 -47.63 39.52 11.48
C TYR A 816 -49.12 39.55 11.87
N MET A 817 -49.47 39.03 13.06
CA MET A 817 -50.85 39.08 13.57
C MET A 817 -51.35 40.52 13.80
N GLY A 818 -50.44 41.47 14.06
CA GLY A 818 -50.73 42.90 14.13
C GLY A 818 -51.15 43.47 12.77
N GLN A 819 -50.39 43.15 11.72
CA GLN A 819 -50.68 43.57 10.34
C GLN A 819 -52.05 43.05 9.85
N LEU A 820 -52.40 41.80 10.17
CA LEU A 820 -53.72 41.22 9.87
C LEU A 820 -54.91 41.97 10.50
N LYS A 821 -54.68 42.75 11.57
CA LYS A 821 -55.73 43.57 12.22
C LYS A 821 -55.86 44.96 11.62
N GLU A 822 -54.85 45.45 10.91
CA GLU A 822 -54.85 46.76 10.24
C GLU A 822 -55.42 46.70 8.81
N GLU A 823 -55.40 45.52 8.18
CA GLU A 823 -55.97 45.28 6.83
C GLU A 823 -57.47 44.92 6.84
N LYS A 824 -58.08 44.71 8.02
CA LYS A 824 -59.53 44.52 8.22
C LYS A 824 -60.20 45.82 8.66
#